data_AF-A0A7U2HTF9-F1
#
_entry.id   AF-A0A7U2HTF9-F1
#
_cell.length_a   1.000
_cell.length_b   1.000
_cell.length_c   1.000
_cell.angle_alpha   90.00
_cell.angle_beta   90.00
_cell.angle_gamma   90.00
#
_symmetry.space_group_name_H-M   'P 1'
#
loop_
_entity.id
_entity.type
_entity.pdbx_description
1 polymer ?
#
loop_
_entity_poly.entity_id
_entity_poly.type
_entity_poly.pdbx_seq_one_letter_code
_entity_poly.pdbx_strand_id
1 'polypeptide(L)'
;MPKVLSYTPNWLSRPSPGYQLFAPKQANGNGVAAKKKKDFGPRKTIATRGSEVFVAVGHEIRWADLVNLKEGVEPAYRTLRISIPLPITRLTMSPQEDYLAVSTSHTVHVVHLPDASLLEDDDDSPIKPKTFQVGPTAHVTEESPVATTLWHPLGYHGRCLVTITKAGVVRLWEVNRADRSTFSEPALSIDLPKLANATNDQEDLSASKFGAAKGFSPDSVDLEVASACFGDFPDQEGVHGWAPMTLWIAMVTGDVYALCPLLPSKWQLVDSPGAFTLLQTLTSSINVNYANCSDDADASQDELKTSEKQISWLSDILYEEPFMEELPNGDSIKVFARPSSQSAVPLLQGPFNVAPEVEDYELSDMIVYSLKTLSDGSEEEAAEGLPTAVVCLLTDTCKVHVCLDLQGIVGRWLPSPEDEVEDAEPPEHDLIIAETITLVPGEQSSFNQSITPDVHTDFSFFVSHASGVFYVSLEPWIRKLENELSQPQVEGADFRIQRLLESANSSVEKYLQRKPAGSPAEQEVTSAVVIEDGNIGYLLLTTIDNEPQAAFLDAPEYGLPTEEEIAEYMHISGPQKEVREAWQPPKELYEPIDLLGSINIPSRHRAAMKEEVKLSPANLELLMDVHRVLSVKTSKLQYAVSDLFNRATRLQEEFRDQVWRSAQVTSKIDAVTGNDELGSDDGSLAGRAKIDDRLERVRARQDKINARYEGLRNKMHRLGSTELSEKEANFVEELSAMDGALDKSGATLTGDVDGAQDPTWQRVDRIKDLHKKLAKDVEQATKDVVKDAQGRSDGMKVPSHSRKQETEQISDYLGRLTVLVEAAAQRLRTEGIAIPVEES
;
A
#
# COMPACT_ATOMS: atom_id res chain seq x y z
N MET A 1 -0.21 -2.04 12.55
CA MET A 1 0.53 -0.97 11.85
C MET A 1 1.77 -1.59 11.21
N PRO A 2 1.99 -1.36 9.92
CA PRO A 2 3.17 -1.86 9.22
C PRO A 2 4.43 -1.11 9.69
N LYS A 3 5.53 -1.84 9.93
CA LYS A 3 6.78 -1.21 10.41
C LYS A 3 7.59 -0.68 9.23
N VAL A 4 8.25 0.46 9.40
CA VAL A 4 9.20 0.97 8.39
C VAL A 4 10.44 0.09 8.37
N LEU A 5 10.68 -0.62 7.26
CA LEU A 5 11.83 -1.51 7.06
C LEU A 5 13.07 -0.76 6.57
N SER A 6 12.87 0.18 5.63
CA SER A 6 13.93 1.01 5.06
C SER A 6 13.36 2.26 4.41
N TYR A 7 14.20 3.28 4.24
CA TYR A 7 13.85 4.53 3.57
C TYR A 7 14.31 4.54 2.11
N THR A 8 14.10 5.67 1.44
CA THR A 8 14.39 5.92 0.01
C THR A 8 15.60 5.12 -0.47
N PRO A 9 15.39 4.12 -1.34
CA PRO A 9 16.46 3.24 -1.76
C PRO A 9 17.45 3.95 -2.67
N ASN A 10 18.66 3.41 -2.76
CA ASN A 10 19.74 4.02 -3.55
C ASN A 10 19.36 4.23 -5.02
N TRP A 11 18.58 3.32 -5.60
CA TRP A 11 18.12 3.39 -6.99
C TRP A 11 17.03 4.45 -7.24
N LEU A 12 16.45 5.05 -6.21
CA LEU A 12 15.60 6.27 -6.28
C LEU A 12 16.33 7.53 -5.80
N SER A 13 17.56 7.41 -5.31
CA SER A 13 18.36 8.51 -4.78
C SER A 13 19.36 9.04 -5.81
N ARG A 14 19.75 10.32 -5.72
CA ARG A 14 20.78 10.90 -6.61
C ARG A 14 22.09 10.10 -6.53
N PRO A 15 22.77 9.82 -7.65
CA PRO A 15 22.50 10.27 -9.03
C PRO A 15 21.76 9.22 -9.90
N SER A 16 21.00 8.31 -9.30
CA SER A 16 20.37 7.19 -10.03
C SER A 16 19.43 7.67 -11.15
N PRO A 17 19.20 6.86 -12.19
CA PRO A 17 18.22 7.18 -13.21
C PRO A 17 16.78 7.19 -12.65
N GLY A 18 16.49 6.39 -11.62
CA GLY A 18 15.21 6.44 -10.90
C GLY A 18 14.93 7.81 -10.24
N TYR A 19 15.97 8.52 -9.77
CA TYR A 19 15.80 9.91 -9.31
C TYR A 19 15.39 10.86 -10.45
N GLN A 20 15.92 10.63 -11.65
CA GLN A 20 15.63 11.46 -12.83
C GLN A 20 14.17 11.34 -13.26
N LEU A 21 13.46 10.28 -12.86
CA LEU A 21 12.01 10.15 -13.06
C LEU A 21 11.24 11.34 -12.47
N PHE A 22 11.68 11.86 -11.32
CA PHE A 22 11.01 12.93 -10.58
C PHE A 22 11.65 14.31 -10.81
N ALA A 23 12.93 14.34 -11.19
CA ALA A 23 13.69 15.59 -11.28
C ALA A 23 13.10 16.55 -12.34
N PRO A 24 12.93 17.85 -12.02
CA PRO A 24 12.40 18.81 -12.97
C PRO A 24 13.37 18.98 -14.14
N LYS A 25 12.83 19.10 -15.36
CA LYS A 25 13.63 19.37 -16.55
C LYS A 25 14.13 20.81 -16.52
N GLN A 26 15.43 21.00 -16.75
CA GLN A 26 15.98 22.34 -16.90
C GLN A 26 15.48 22.95 -18.21
N ALA A 27 14.65 23.98 -18.11
CA ALA A 27 14.13 24.68 -19.26
C ALA A 27 15.26 25.53 -19.91
N ASN A 28 15.91 24.99 -20.93
CA ASN A 28 16.73 25.77 -21.84
C ASN A 28 15.83 26.68 -22.70
N GLY A 29 15.47 27.86 -22.17
CA GLY A 29 15.01 28.99 -22.98
C GLY A 29 13.71 29.70 -22.57
N ASN A 30 13.80 31.03 -22.48
CA ASN A 30 12.81 32.09 -22.77
C ASN A 30 11.36 32.01 -22.25
N GLY A 31 10.98 31.06 -21.42
CA GLY A 31 9.82 31.23 -20.58
C GLY A 31 10.13 32.32 -19.57
N VAL A 32 9.47 33.48 -19.67
CA VAL A 32 9.29 34.36 -18.51
C VAL A 32 8.93 33.42 -17.37
N ALA A 33 9.73 33.40 -16.29
CA ALA A 33 9.33 32.73 -15.06
C ALA A 33 8.02 33.41 -14.67
N ALA A 34 6.90 32.83 -15.13
CA ALA A 34 5.59 33.24 -14.71
C ALA A 34 5.69 33.18 -13.20
N LYS A 35 5.52 34.33 -12.53
CA LYS A 35 5.33 34.36 -11.09
C LYS A 35 4.44 33.16 -10.79
N LYS A 36 4.97 32.14 -10.09
CA LYS A 36 4.21 30.95 -9.73
C LYS A 36 2.89 31.48 -9.17
N LYS A 37 1.81 31.43 -9.95
CA LYS A 37 0.49 31.65 -9.37
C LYS A 37 0.42 30.53 -8.35
N LYS A 38 0.17 30.89 -7.08
CA LYS A 38 -0.07 29.90 -6.04
C LYS A 38 -1.28 29.11 -6.52
N ASP A 39 -1.03 27.95 -7.14
CA ASP A 39 -2.06 26.96 -7.37
C ASP A 39 -2.31 26.37 -5.99
N PHE A 40 -3.37 26.82 -5.33
CA PHE A 40 -3.78 26.37 -4.02
C PHE A 40 -4.48 25.01 -4.17
N GLY A 41 -3.94 23.97 -3.55
CA GLY A 41 -4.60 22.68 -3.42
C GLY A 41 -3.66 21.47 -3.51
N PRO A 42 -4.16 20.28 -3.13
CA PRO A 42 -3.37 19.05 -3.13
C PRO A 42 -2.93 18.65 -4.55
N ARG A 43 -1.66 18.27 -4.68
CA ARG A 43 -1.09 17.78 -5.94
C ARG A 43 -1.02 16.26 -5.91
N LYS A 44 -1.57 15.61 -6.93
CA LYS A 44 -1.56 14.14 -7.11
C LYS A 44 -0.76 13.79 -8.37
N THR A 45 0.54 14.11 -8.41
CA THR A 45 1.37 13.99 -9.62
C THR A 45 1.96 12.60 -9.85
N ILE A 46 1.60 11.61 -9.04
CA ILE A 46 2.06 10.22 -9.15
C ILE A 46 0.81 9.35 -9.24
N ALA A 47 0.79 8.41 -10.18
CA ALA A 47 -0.22 7.36 -10.30
C ALA A 47 0.47 6.02 -10.60
N THR A 48 -0.19 4.91 -10.29
CA THR A 48 0.41 3.57 -10.33
C THR A 48 -0.51 2.57 -11.02
N ARG A 49 0.10 1.53 -11.60
CA ARG A 49 -0.54 0.36 -12.20
C ARG A 49 0.33 -0.85 -11.86
N GLY A 50 -0.05 -1.63 -10.84
CA GLY A 50 0.84 -2.64 -10.25
C GLY A 50 2.23 -2.07 -9.91
N SER A 51 3.29 -2.61 -10.50
CA SER A 51 4.68 -2.16 -10.33
C SER A 51 5.06 -0.90 -11.13
N GLU A 52 4.21 -0.49 -12.07
CA GLU A 52 4.45 0.67 -12.91
C GLU A 52 4.06 1.99 -12.24
N VAL A 53 4.86 3.03 -12.48
CA VAL A 53 4.65 4.37 -11.95
C VAL A 53 4.60 5.39 -13.08
N PHE A 54 3.60 6.27 -13.03
CA PHE A 54 3.42 7.42 -13.89
C PHE A 54 3.65 8.69 -13.07
N VAL A 55 4.69 9.46 -13.42
CA VAL A 55 5.08 10.69 -12.73
C VAL A 55 4.90 11.88 -13.66
N ALA A 56 4.05 12.82 -13.26
CA ALA A 56 3.86 14.09 -13.96
C ALA A 56 4.97 15.09 -13.59
N VAL A 57 5.70 15.56 -14.60
CA VAL A 57 6.76 16.58 -14.46
C VAL A 57 6.48 17.72 -15.42
N GLY A 58 5.85 18.78 -14.92
CA GLY A 58 5.40 19.90 -15.75
C GLY A 58 4.30 19.50 -16.71
N HIS A 59 4.60 19.37 -18.00
CA HIS A 59 3.63 19.06 -19.06
C HIS A 59 3.78 17.64 -19.64
N GLU A 60 4.74 16.87 -19.14
CA GLU A 60 5.05 15.53 -19.63
C GLU A 60 4.86 14.51 -18.50
N ILE A 61 4.44 13.29 -18.86
CA ILE A 61 4.34 12.16 -17.92
C ILE A 61 5.51 11.24 -18.22
N ARG A 62 6.28 10.90 -17.19
CA ARG A 62 7.33 9.90 -17.28
C ARG A 62 6.80 8.59 -16.70
N TRP A 63 7.04 7.50 -17.40
CA TRP A 63 6.50 6.19 -17.12
C TRP A 63 7.66 5.21 -16.95
N ALA A 64 7.66 4.46 -15.87
CA ALA A 64 8.69 3.49 -15.55
C ALA A 64 8.10 2.31 -14.78
N ASP A 65 8.73 1.15 -14.88
CA ASP A 65 8.50 0.03 -13.98
C ASP A 65 9.54 0.08 -12.85
N LEU A 66 9.07 0.04 -11.61
CA LEU A 66 9.94 0.05 -10.44
C LEU A 66 10.77 -1.24 -10.31
N VAL A 67 10.29 -2.37 -10.85
CA VAL A 67 11.08 -3.61 -10.89
C VAL A 67 12.30 -3.41 -11.78
N ASN A 68 12.08 -2.91 -13.01
CA ASN A 68 13.16 -2.60 -13.95
C ASN A 68 14.15 -1.56 -13.40
N LEU A 69 13.63 -0.53 -12.70
CA LEU A 69 14.47 0.47 -12.04
C LEU A 69 15.32 -0.10 -10.89
N LYS A 70 14.79 -1.06 -10.14
CA LYS A 70 15.49 -1.75 -9.05
C LYS A 70 16.60 -2.66 -9.59
N GLU A 71 16.36 -3.33 -10.72
CA GLU A 71 17.34 -4.18 -11.40
C GLU A 71 18.39 -3.40 -12.21
N GLY A 72 18.09 -2.14 -12.53
CA GLY A 72 18.99 -1.27 -13.30
C GLY A 72 18.92 -1.52 -14.80
N VAL A 73 17.77 -1.97 -15.31
CA VAL A 73 17.50 -2.19 -16.73
C VAL A 73 17.35 -0.85 -17.45
N GLU A 74 17.91 -0.74 -18.66
CA GLU A 74 17.74 0.42 -19.55
C GLU A 74 16.68 0.08 -20.64
N PRO A 75 15.80 1.03 -21.01
CA PRO A 75 15.66 2.37 -20.44
C PRO A 75 15.03 2.40 -19.06
N ALA A 76 15.60 3.26 -18.20
CA ALA A 76 15.09 3.45 -16.86
C ALA A 76 13.67 4.04 -16.81
N TYR A 77 13.31 4.89 -17.78
CA TYR A 77 11.95 5.40 -17.93
C TYR A 77 11.70 5.86 -19.36
N ARG A 78 10.42 5.86 -19.77
CA ARG A 78 9.94 6.45 -21.02
C ARG A 78 9.14 7.71 -20.77
N THR A 79 9.07 8.58 -21.77
CA THR A 79 8.29 9.82 -21.68
C THR A 79 7.04 9.74 -22.55
N LEU A 80 5.87 9.88 -21.92
CA LEU A 80 4.59 10.05 -22.59
C LEU A 80 4.39 11.53 -22.91
N ARG A 81 4.48 11.89 -24.19
CA ARG A 81 4.23 13.25 -24.67
C ARG A 81 2.74 13.46 -24.91
N ILE A 82 2.14 14.27 -24.06
CA ILE A 82 0.74 14.66 -24.15
C ILE A 82 0.68 16.16 -24.46
N SER A 83 -0.24 16.55 -25.34
CA SER A 83 -0.44 17.95 -25.72
C SER A 83 -1.35 18.65 -24.70
N ILE A 84 -0.79 19.15 -23.60
CA ILE A 84 -1.53 19.80 -22.51
C ILE A 84 -1.12 21.27 -22.37
N PRO A 85 -2.06 22.22 -22.28
CA PRO A 85 -1.75 23.66 -22.25
C PRO A 85 -1.15 24.14 -20.93
N LEU A 86 -1.44 23.44 -19.82
CA LEU A 86 -1.07 23.81 -18.45
C LEU A 86 -0.27 22.69 -17.79
N PRO A 87 0.52 23.00 -16.74
CA PRO A 87 1.21 21.95 -15.98
C PRO A 87 0.20 21.02 -15.32
N ILE A 88 0.55 19.73 -15.29
CA ILE A 88 -0.24 18.67 -14.70
C ILE A 88 -0.19 18.81 -13.17
N THR A 89 -1.36 18.75 -12.55
CA THR A 89 -1.51 18.84 -11.09
C THR A 89 -2.00 17.53 -10.49
N ARG A 90 -2.82 16.76 -11.21
CA ARG A 90 -3.35 15.48 -10.73
C ARG A 90 -3.38 14.41 -11.82
N LEU A 91 -3.11 13.19 -11.40
CA LEU A 91 -3.20 11.93 -12.13
C LEU A 91 -4.14 11.02 -11.34
N THR A 92 -5.13 10.44 -12.01
CA THR A 92 -6.08 9.51 -11.38
C THR A 92 -6.26 8.30 -12.29
N MET A 93 -5.86 7.12 -11.80
CA MET A 93 -5.95 5.86 -12.52
C MET A 93 -7.41 5.36 -12.57
N SER A 94 -7.83 4.79 -13.70
CA SER A 94 -9.14 4.11 -13.78
C SER A 94 -9.12 2.82 -12.95
N PRO A 95 -10.28 2.34 -12.46
CA PRO A 95 -10.36 1.09 -11.69
C PRO A 95 -9.84 -0.15 -12.44
N GLN A 96 -9.91 -0.15 -13.78
CA GLN A 96 -9.40 -1.22 -14.65
C GLN A 96 -7.97 -0.94 -15.18
N GLU A 97 -7.33 0.13 -14.71
CA GLU A 97 -5.96 0.53 -15.04
C GLU A 97 -5.65 0.69 -16.56
N ASP A 98 -6.70 0.95 -17.36
CA ASP A 98 -6.63 1.14 -18.82
C ASP A 98 -6.60 2.62 -19.25
N TYR A 99 -7.13 3.51 -18.41
CA TYR A 99 -7.14 4.94 -18.63
C TYR A 99 -6.50 5.70 -17.48
N LEU A 100 -5.82 6.78 -17.84
CA LEU A 100 -5.30 7.76 -16.89
C LEU A 100 -6.00 9.09 -17.11
N ALA A 101 -6.72 9.56 -16.09
CA ALA A 101 -7.24 10.92 -16.06
C ALA A 101 -6.11 11.88 -15.66
N VAL A 102 -5.80 12.82 -16.54
CA VAL A 102 -4.75 13.82 -16.40
C VAL A 102 -5.39 15.18 -16.29
N SER A 103 -5.38 15.77 -15.10
CA SER A 103 -5.92 17.10 -14.86
C SER A 103 -4.84 18.13 -14.56
N THR A 104 -5.10 19.34 -15.04
CA THR A 104 -4.37 20.55 -14.69
C THR A 104 -5.21 21.36 -13.71
N SER A 105 -4.88 22.63 -13.49
CA SER A 105 -5.76 23.50 -12.70
C SER A 105 -7.17 23.67 -13.29
N HIS A 106 -7.34 23.60 -14.62
CA HIS A 106 -8.63 23.88 -15.28
C HIS A 106 -9.03 22.87 -16.36
N THR A 107 -8.08 22.13 -16.95
CA THR A 107 -8.34 21.24 -18.09
C THR A 107 -8.22 19.78 -17.68
N VAL A 108 -9.10 18.92 -18.19
CA VAL A 108 -9.08 17.47 -17.94
C VAL A 108 -8.86 16.73 -19.26
N HIS A 109 -7.96 15.75 -19.25
CA HIS A 109 -7.69 14.88 -20.39
C HIS A 109 -7.74 13.43 -19.94
N VAL A 110 -8.23 12.54 -20.79
CA VAL A 110 -8.17 11.09 -20.58
C VAL A 110 -7.16 10.50 -21.56
N VAL A 111 -6.19 9.79 -21.01
CA VAL A 111 -5.10 9.15 -21.75
C VAL A 111 -5.36 7.65 -21.73
N HIS A 112 -5.40 7.02 -22.90
CA HIS A 112 -5.38 5.57 -22.97
C HIS A 112 -3.95 5.09 -22.74
N LEU A 113 -3.75 4.26 -21.73
CA LEU A 113 -2.41 3.82 -21.37
C LEU A 113 -1.82 2.89 -22.44
N PRO A 114 -0.50 2.99 -22.71
CA PRO A 114 0.20 2.00 -23.51
C PRO A 114 0.25 0.63 -22.82
N ASP A 115 0.58 -0.39 -23.60
CA ASP A 115 0.87 -1.74 -23.08
C ASP A 115 2.27 -1.79 -22.45
N ALA A 116 2.42 -2.55 -21.37
CA ALA A 116 3.64 -2.65 -20.55
C ALA A 116 4.86 -3.13 -21.34
N SER A 117 4.64 -3.94 -22.38
CA SER A 117 5.67 -4.43 -23.31
C SER A 117 6.53 -3.31 -23.91
N LEU A 118 5.97 -2.10 -24.04
CA LEU A 118 6.70 -0.94 -24.51
C LEU A 118 7.75 -0.42 -23.53
N LEU A 119 7.84 -0.89 -22.28
CA LEU A 119 8.95 -0.55 -21.38
C LEU A 119 10.19 -1.44 -21.60
N GLU A 120 10.00 -2.64 -22.18
CA GLU A 120 11.09 -3.61 -22.44
C GLU A 120 11.83 -3.33 -23.76
N ASP A 121 11.23 -2.53 -24.63
CA ASP A 121 11.82 -2.14 -25.91
C ASP A 121 13.05 -1.20 -25.70
N ASP A 122 14.11 -1.38 -26.49
CA ASP A 122 15.33 -0.55 -26.47
C ASP A 122 15.15 0.91 -27.00
N ASP A 123 13.93 1.31 -27.40
CA ASP A 123 13.66 2.63 -27.99
C ASP A 123 13.27 3.72 -26.97
N ASP A 124 14.21 4.59 -26.61
CA ASP A 124 13.96 5.73 -25.69
C ASP A 124 13.08 6.85 -26.29
N SER A 125 12.54 6.66 -27.49
CA SER A 125 11.74 7.68 -28.14
C SER A 125 10.46 7.99 -27.35
N PRO A 126 10.08 9.29 -27.23
CA PRO A 126 8.87 9.65 -26.50
C PRO A 126 7.60 9.11 -27.17
N ILE A 127 6.81 8.36 -26.41
CA ILE A 127 5.55 7.78 -26.87
C ILE A 127 4.47 8.87 -26.88
N LYS A 128 3.63 8.88 -27.91
CA LYS A 128 2.45 9.76 -27.99
C LYS A 128 1.19 8.92 -27.81
N PRO A 129 0.72 8.73 -26.56
CA PRO A 129 -0.50 7.96 -26.33
C PRO A 129 -1.71 8.69 -26.90
N LYS A 130 -2.78 7.93 -27.15
CA LYS A 130 -4.05 8.50 -27.60
C LYS A 130 -4.67 9.27 -26.43
N THR A 131 -4.87 10.56 -26.64
CA THR A 131 -5.31 11.50 -25.59
C THR A 131 -6.56 12.22 -26.05
N PHE A 132 -7.52 12.37 -25.15
CA PHE A 132 -8.81 12.99 -25.42
C PHE A 132 -9.06 14.07 -24.37
N GLN A 133 -9.38 15.28 -24.81
CA GLN A 133 -9.79 16.35 -23.89
C GLN A 133 -11.23 16.10 -23.45
N VAL A 134 -11.46 16.08 -22.14
CA VAL A 134 -12.79 15.96 -21.53
C VAL A 134 -13.36 17.35 -21.34
N GLY A 135 -14.60 17.56 -21.77
CA GLY A 135 -15.32 18.82 -21.72
C GLY A 135 -14.55 19.98 -22.35
N PRO A 136 -14.36 20.05 -23.68
CA PRO A 136 -13.66 21.15 -24.34
C PRO A 136 -14.26 22.53 -24.10
N THR A 137 -15.51 22.59 -23.64
CA THR A 137 -16.24 23.81 -23.24
C THR A 137 -16.50 23.90 -21.74
N ALA A 138 -16.30 22.81 -20.98
CA ALA A 138 -16.55 22.76 -19.54
C ALA A 138 -15.26 22.92 -18.72
N HIS A 139 -14.17 22.32 -19.18
CA HIS A 139 -12.85 22.31 -18.53
C HIS A 139 -11.87 23.17 -19.34
N VAL A 140 -12.05 24.49 -19.21
CA VAL A 140 -11.29 25.53 -19.91
C VAL A 140 -10.81 26.58 -18.90
N THR A 141 -9.75 27.30 -19.23
CA THR A 141 -9.19 28.37 -18.39
C THR A 141 -10.15 29.52 -18.07
N GLU A 142 -11.22 29.69 -18.84
CA GLU A 142 -12.24 30.71 -18.61
C GLU A 142 -13.32 30.26 -17.61
N GLU A 143 -13.42 28.95 -17.36
CA GLU A 143 -14.35 28.36 -16.40
C GLU A 143 -13.70 28.10 -15.04
N SER A 144 -14.49 27.59 -14.08
CA SER A 144 -14.00 27.31 -12.73
C SER A 144 -12.86 26.27 -12.75
N PRO A 145 -11.82 26.43 -11.89
CA PRO A 145 -10.80 25.41 -11.68
C PRO A 145 -11.39 24.06 -11.26
N VAL A 146 -10.66 22.99 -11.55
CA VAL A 146 -11.00 21.62 -11.13
C VAL A 146 -10.52 21.39 -9.70
N ALA A 147 -11.44 21.06 -8.81
CA ALA A 147 -11.16 20.69 -7.43
C ALA A 147 -10.68 19.24 -7.36
N THR A 148 -11.50 18.30 -7.83
CA THR A 148 -11.23 16.85 -7.74
C THR A 148 -11.66 16.11 -9.00
N THR A 149 -10.92 15.05 -9.34
CA THR A 149 -11.24 14.08 -10.39
C THR A 149 -11.25 12.68 -9.78
N LEU A 150 -12.36 11.96 -9.92
CA LEU A 150 -12.57 10.61 -9.38
C LEU A 150 -13.14 9.71 -10.46
N TRP A 151 -12.93 8.40 -10.35
CA TRP A 151 -13.70 7.44 -11.14
C TRP A 151 -14.86 6.92 -10.30
N HIS A 152 -16.02 6.76 -10.90
CA HIS A 152 -17.19 6.22 -10.22
C HIS A 152 -16.94 4.74 -9.85
N PRO A 153 -17.11 4.31 -8.59
CA PRO A 153 -16.84 2.93 -8.16
C PRO A 153 -17.64 1.90 -8.98
N LEU A 154 -18.92 2.19 -9.21
CA LEU A 154 -19.84 1.35 -9.98
C LEU A 154 -19.84 1.64 -11.50
N GLY A 155 -18.89 2.41 -12.04
CA GLY A 155 -18.90 2.80 -13.44
C GLY A 155 -18.76 1.60 -14.38
N TYR A 156 -19.53 1.55 -15.47
CA TYR A 156 -19.39 0.49 -16.48
C TYR A 156 -17.96 0.43 -17.06
N HIS A 157 -17.32 -0.73 -16.97
CA HIS A 157 -15.89 -1.00 -17.19
C HIS A 157 -14.92 -0.04 -16.47
N GLY A 158 -15.33 0.59 -15.37
CA GLY A 158 -14.54 1.63 -14.71
C GLY A 158 -14.33 2.88 -15.58
N ARG A 159 -15.23 3.15 -16.55
CA ARG A 159 -15.09 4.23 -17.54
C ARG A 159 -15.94 5.47 -17.26
N CYS A 160 -16.52 5.58 -16.06
CA CYS A 160 -17.25 6.77 -15.64
C CYS A 160 -16.33 7.69 -14.83
N LEU A 161 -15.90 8.79 -15.42
CA LEU A 161 -15.10 9.82 -14.76
C LEU A 161 -16.04 10.87 -14.16
N VAL A 162 -15.85 11.19 -12.88
CA VAL A 162 -16.53 12.26 -12.16
C VAL A 162 -15.57 13.44 -12.01
N THR A 163 -15.98 14.61 -12.49
CA THR A 163 -15.20 15.85 -12.35
C THR A 163 -15.97 16.84 -11.49
N ILE A 164 -15.29 17.45 -10.53
CA ILE A 164 -15.86 18.42 -9.62
C ILE A 164 -15.05 19.71 -9.70
N THR A 165 -15.70 20.83 -9.96
CA THR A 165 -15.05 22.15 -10.00
C THR A 165 -15.15 22.87 -8.67
N LYS A 166 -14.24 23.80 -8.39
CA LYS A 166 -14.29 24.65 -7.20
C LYS A 166 -15.62 25.38 -7.02
N ALA A 167 -16.27 25.82 -8.09
CA ALA A 167 -17.59 26.45 -8.05
C ALA A 167 -18.78 25.50 -7.76
N GLY A 168 -18.53 24.29 -7.26
CA GLY A 168 -19.61 23.36 -6.90
C GLY A 168 -20.35 22.77 -8.10
N VAL A 169 -19.66 22.40 -9.18
CA VAL A 169 -20.29 21.73 -10.33
C VAL A 169 -19.77 20.31 -10.47
N VAL A 170 -20.65 19.33 -10.37
CA VAL A 170 -20.39 17.89 -10.49
C VAL A 170 -20.81 17.41 -11.88
N ARG A 171 -19.93 16.70 -12.58
CA ARG A 171 -20.24 16.11 -13.90
C ARG A 171 -19.78 14.67 -14.00
N LEU A 172 -20.62 13.82 -14.57
CA LEU A 172 -20.31 12.42 -14.89
C LEU A 172 -20.04 12.29 -16.39
N TRP A 173 -18.90 11.71 -16.74
CA TRP A 173 -18.44 11.50 -18.09
C TRP A 173 -18.29 9.99 -18.34
N GLU A 174 -19.17 9.43 -19.17
CA GLU A 174 -19.13 8.01 -19.51
C GLU A 174 -18.26 7.78 -20.74
N VAL A 175 -16.97 7.62 -20.49
CA VAL A 175 -15.94 7.70 -21.52
C VAL A 175 -15.95 6.49 -22.44
N ASN A 176 -16.15 6.73 -23.74
CA ASN A 176 -16.09 5.69 -24.76
C ASN A 176 -15.23 6.08 -25.97
N ARG A 177 -14.15 5.34 -26.21
CA ARG A 177 -13.23 5.59 -27.35
C ARG A 177 -13.89 5.50 -28.72
N ALA A 178 -14.96 4.71 -28.86
CA ALA A 178 -15.69 4.57 -30.12
C ALA A 178 -16.58 5.80 -30.40
N ASP A 179 -17.05 6.47 -29.34
CA ASP A 179 -17.93 7.63 -29.43
C ASP A 179 -17.29 8.88 -28.83
N ARG A 180 -16.80 9.76 -29.70
CA ARG A 180 -16.13 11.01 -29.29
C ARG A 180 -17.06 12.00 -28.59
N SER A 181 -18.39 11.88 -28.75
CA SER A 181 -19.34 12.78 -28.10
C SER A 181 -19.29 12.66 -26.58
N THR A 182 -19.00 11.46 -26.07
CA THR A 182 -18.85 11.16 -24.63
C THR A 182 -17.75 11.96 -23.92
N PHE A 183 -16.75 12.44 -24.67
CA PHE A 183 -15.71 13.32 -24.13
C PHE A 183 -16.12 14.80 -24.19
N SER A 184 -17.11 15.15 -25.01
CA SER A 184 -17.51 16.53 -25.26
C SER A 184 -18.66 16.95 -24.36
N GLU A 185 -19.63 16.06 -24.13
CA GLU A 185 -20.83 16.30 -23.33
C GLU A 185 -20.91 15.30 -22.17
N PRO A 186 -21.18 15.76 -20.94
CA PRO A 186 -21.33 14.87 -19.79
C PRO A 186 -22.69 14.14 -19.85
N ALA A 187 -22.74 12.93 -19.31
CA ALA A 187 -23.97 12.14 -19.17
C ALA A 187 -24.91 12.72 -18.09
N LEU A 188 -24.32 13.32 -17.05
CA LEU A 188 -25.03 14.04 -15.99
C LEU A 188 -24.22 15.26 -15.57
N SER A 189 -24.89 16.38 -15.32
CA SER A 189 -24.28 17.64 -14.91
C SER A 189 -25.15 18.28 -13.84
N ILE A 190 -24.58 18.52 -12.66
CA ILE A 190 -25.27 19.01 -11.46
C ILE A 190 -24.55 20.27 -10.98
N ASP A 191 -25.30 21.35 -10.80
CA ASP A 191 -24.84 22.63 -10.26
C ASP A 191 -25.29 22.74 -8.80
N LEU A 192 -24.38 22.53 -7.85
CA LEU A 192 -24.69 22.46 -6.41
C LEU A 192 -25.33 23.76 -5.89
N PRO A 193 -24.86 24.98 -6.26
CA PRO A 193 -25.57 26.21 -5.93
C PRO A 193 -27.03 26.27 -6.43
N LYS A 194 -27.33 25.72 -7.61
CA LYS A 194 -28.72 25.63 -8.08
C LYS A 194 -29.50 24.59 -7.28
N LEU A 195 -28.89 23.44 -7.01
CA LEU A 195 -29.49 22.34 -6.28
C LEU A 195 -29.80 22.71 -4.82
N ALA A 196 -28.93 23.47 -4.16
CA ALA A 196 -29.12 23.97 -2.80
C ALA A 196 -30.34 24.91 -2.68
N ASN A 197 -30.67 25.61 -3.76
CA ASN A 197 -31.79 26.56 -3.82
C ASN A 197 -33.04 25.98 -4.50
N ALA A 198 -32.98 24.74 -4.98
CA ALA A 198 -34.05 24.13 -5.75
C ALA A 198 -35.16 23.62 -4.83
N THR A 199 -36.41 23.83 -5.26
CA THR A 199 -37.59 23.39 -4.49
C THR A 199 -38.20 22.12 -5.04
N ASN A 200 -38.01 21.82 -6.32
CA ASN A 200 -38.59 20.66 -6.98
C ASN A 200 -37.63 19.99 -7.97
N ASP A 201 -37.98 18.75 -8.32
CA ASP A 201 -37.20 17.91 -9.23
C ASP A 201 -37.29 18.29 -10.73
N GLN A 202 -38.16 19.23 -11.12
CA GLN A 202 -38.36 19.69 -12.50
C GLN A 202 -37.51 20.91 -12.87
N GLU A 203 -36.87 21.56 -11.89
CA GLU A 203 -35.99 22.69 -12.13
C GLU A 203 -34.73 22.30 -12.92
N ASP A 204 -34.15 23.24 -13.67
CA ASP A 204 -32.90 23.00 -14.39
C ASP A 204 -31.70 23.08 -13.45
N LEU A 205 -31.37 21.92 -12.88
CA LEU A 205 -30.24 21.70 -11.98
C LEU A 205 -28.89 21.59 -12.71
N SER A 206 -28.89 21.70 -14.04
CA SER A 206 -27.69 21.51 -14.84
C SER A 206 -26.81 22.75 -14.87
N ALA A 207 -25.50 22.53 -14.97
CA ALA A 207 -24.53 23.60 -15.10
C ALA A 207 -24.80 24.50 -16.31
N SER A 208 -24.64 25.81 -16.12
CA SER A 208 -24.78 26.79 -17.20
C SER A 208 -23.79 26.51 -18.35
N LYS A 209 -24.25 26.68 -19.58
CA LYS A 209 -23.42 26.47 -20.78
C LYS A 209 -22.31 27.52 -20.87
N PHE A 210 -21.20 27.14 -21.51
CA PHE A 210 -20.07 28.01 -21.75
C PHE A 210 -20.47 29.36 -22.38
N GLY A 211 -19.95 30.45 -21.82
CA GLY A 211 -20.27 31.82 -22.26
C GLY A 211 -21.57 32.38 -21.69
N ALA A 212 -22.29 31.65 -20.85
CA ALA A 212 -23.37 32.22 -20.04
C ALA A 212 -22.82 33.29 -19.08
N ALA A 213 -23.63 34.31 -18.79
CA ALA A 213 -23.24 35.34 -17.84
C ALA A 213 -23.10 34.73 -16.43
N LYS A 214 -21.92 34.87 -15.83
CA LYS A 214 -21.68 34.47 -14.44
C LYS A 214 -22.44 35.43 -13.53
N GLY A 215 -23.50 34.94 -12.89
CA GLY A 215 -24.22 35.66 -11.85
C GLY A 215 -23.38 35.79 -10.58
N PHE A 216 -23.79 36.69 -9.69
CA PHE A 216 -23.28 36.74 -8.33
C PHE A 216 -24.26 35.99 -7.43
N SER A 217 -23.78 34.95 -6.73
CA SER A 217 -24.51 34.30 -5.62
C SER A 217 -23.66 34.38 -4.36
N PRO A 218 -24.22 34.72 -3.18
CA PRO A 218 -23.54 34.56 -1.89
C PRO A 218 -22.96 33.15 -1.73
N ASP A 219 -23.73 32.14 -2.12
CA ASP A 219 -23.37 30.72 -2.04
C ASP A 219 -22.14 30.34 -2.86
N SER A 220 -21.64 31.22 -3.73
CA SER A 220 -20.42 30.95 -4.51
C SER A 220 -19.15 30.91 -3.66
N VAL A 221 -19.17 31.53 -2.48
CA VAL A 221 -18.08 31.45 -1.50
C VAL A 221 -18.29 30.26 -0.57
N ASP A 222 -19.53 30.06 -0.11
CA ASP A 222 -19.85 29.03 0.87
C ASP A 222 -19.77 27.61 0.27
N LEU A 223 -20.14 27.46 -1.00
CA LEU A 223 -20.06 26.19 -1.74
C LEU A 223 -18.76 26.04 -2.55
N GLU A 224 -17.65 26.65 -2.10
CA GLU A 224 -16.34 26.38 -2.71
C GLU A 224 -15.85 24.99 -2.32
N VAL A 225 -15.77 24.08 -3.29
CA VAL A 225 -15.36 22.68 -3.04
C VAL A 225 -13.85 22.56 -2.77
N ALA A 226 -13.50 21.97 -1.64
CA ALA A 226 -12.13 21.57 -1.28
C ALA A 226 -11.77 20.19 -1.85
N SER A 227 -12.57 19.18 -1.50
CA SER A 227 -12.36 17.79 -1.91
C SER A 227 -13.67 17.00 -1.93
N ALA A 228 -13.63 15.80 -2.50
CA ALA A 228 -14.75 14.89 -2.57
C ALA A 228 -14.25 13.44 -2.69
N CYS A 229 -15.03 12.49 -2.20
CA CYS A 229 -14.79 11.05 -2.36
C CYS A 229 -16.11 10.26 -2.32
N PHE A 230 -16.08 9.00 -2.76
CA PHE A 230 -17.21 8.08 -2.57
C PHE A 230 -17.14 7.41 -1.19
N GLY A 231 -18.28 6.91 -0.70
CA GLY A 231 -18.39 6.33 0.64
C GLY A 231 -17.63 5.03 0.84
N ASP A 232 -17.51 4.19 -0.20
CA ASP A 232 -16.63 3.02 -0.24
C ASP A 232 -16.59 2.39 -1.64
N PHE A 233 -15.87 1.29 -1.81
CA PHE A 233 -15.83 0.47 -3.02
C PHE A 233 -16.63 -0.83 -2.86
N PRO A 234 -17.30 -1.31 -3.93
CA PRO A 234 -18.18 -2.48 -3.88
C PRO A 234 -17.44 -3.82 -3.70
N ASP A 235 -16.12 -3.85 -3.87
CA ASP A 235 -15.33 -5.08 -3.82
C ASP A 235 -15.14 -5.61 -2.40
N GLN A 236 -15.37 -4.76 -1.40
CA GLN A 236 -15.24 -5.11 0.01
C GLN A 236 -16.53 -5.77 0.54
N GLU A 237 -16.39 -6.85 1.29
CA GLU A 237 -17.50 -7.54 1.95
C GLU A 237 -18.09 -6.70 3.09
N GLY A 238 -19.42 -6.70 3.22
CA GLY A 238 -20.14 -6.02 4.30
C GLY A 238 -20.35 -4.52 4.12
N VAL A 239 -19.91 -3.92 3.00
CA VAL A 239 -20.20 -2.52 2.66
C VAL A 239 -21.70 -2.34 2.42
N HIS A 240 -22.28 -1.31 3.03
CA HIS A 240 -23.70 -1.02 2.86
C HIS A 240 -24.00 -0.53 1.44
N GLY A 241 -25.11 -0.95 0.84
CA GLY A 241 -25.31 -0.69 -0.59
C GLY A 241 -25.51 0.75 -1.05
N TRP A 242 -25.85 1.68 -0.14
CA TRP A 242 -25.84 3.13 -0.42
C TRP A 242 -24.42 3.73 -0.50
N ALA A 243 -23.43 3.16 0.19
CA ALA A 243 -22.09 3.75 0.32
C ALA A 243 -21.36 4.00 -1.03
N PRO A 244 -21.27 3.03 -1.97
CA PRO A 244 -20.61 3.25 -3.26
C PRO A 244 -21.40 4.15 -4.21
N MET A 245 -22.67 4.47 -3.89
CA MET A 245 -23.52 5.41 -4.62
C MET A 245 -23.55 6.81 -3.99
N THR A 246 -22.89 6.99 -2.83
CA THR A 246 -22.88 8.25 -2.10
C THR A 246 -21.61 9.03 -2.42
N LEU A 247 -21.76 10.20 -3.02
CA LEU A 247 -20.66 11.15 -3.22
C LEU A 247 -20.65 12.15 -2.05
N TRP A 248 -19.59 12.12 -1.25
CA TRP A 248 -19.34 13.08 -0.18
C TRP A 248 -18.53 14.26 -0.70
N ILE A 249 -18.87 15.48 -0.26
CA ILE A 249 -18.30 16.74 -0.75
C ILE A 249 -17.97 17.63 0.45
N ALA A 250 -16.71 18.10 0.53
CA ALA A 250 -16.23 18.98 1.57
C ALA A 250 -16.02 20.35 0.95
N MET A 251 -16.64 21.35 1.57
CA MET A 251 -16.44 22.74 1.23
C MET A 251 -15.22 23.28 1.99
N VAL A 252 -14.56 24.27 1.40
CA VAL A 252 -13.40 24.94 2.03
C VAL A 252 -13.82 25.58 3.37
N THR A 253 -15.08 26.03 3.48
CA THR A 253 -15.65 26.65 4.69
C THR A 253 -15.76 25.75 5.91
N GLY A 254 -15.64 24.42 5.75
CA GLY A 254 -15.87 23.46 6.83
C GLY A 254 -17.12 22.60 6.64
N ASP A 255 -18.03 23.01 5.76
CA ASP A 255 -19.30 22.32 5.54
C ASP A 255 -19.11 21.00 4.77
N VAL A 256 -19.87 19.98 5.16
CA VAL A 256 -19.88 18.67 4.51
C VAL A 256 -21.28 18.41 3.94
N TYR A 257 -21.30 17.90 2.72
CA TYR A 257 -22.52 17.55 1.98
C TYR A 257 -22.40 16.15 1.39
N ALA A 258 -23.54 15.56 1.01
CA ALA A 258 -23.59 14.31 0.28
C ALA A 258 -24.66 14.31 -0.83
N LEU A 259 -24.39 13.53 -1.88
CA LEU A 259 -25.34 13.21 -2.94
C LEU A 259 -25.55 11.69 -2.99
N CYS A 260 -26.77 11.23 -2.71
CA CYS A 260 -27.13 9.82 -2.73
C CYS A 260 -28.57 9.62 -3.26
N PRO A 261 -28.79 8.72 -4.25
CA PRO A 261 -27.80 7.95 -5.00
C PRO A 261 -27.30 8.72 -6.24
N LEU A 262 -25.99 8.88 -6.38
CA LEU A 262 -25.35 9.37 -7.60
C LEU A 262 -24.95 8.17 -8.45
N LEU A 263 -25.59 8.00 -9.62
CA LEU A 263 -25.29 6.89 -10.53
C LEU A 263 -25.07 7.35 -11.98
N PRO A 264 -24.15 6.71 -12.72
CA PRO A 264 -24.07 6.83 -14.18
C PRO A 264 -25.29 6.20 -14.85
N SER A 265 -25.47 6.45 -16.15
CA SER A 265 -26.54 5.86 -16.97
C SER A 265 -26.51 4.34 -16.98
N LYS A 266 -25.32 3.76 -16.92
CA LYS A 266 -25.05 2.33 -16.77
C LYS A 266 -24.02 2.11 -15.68
N TRP A 267 -24.33 1.22 -14.76
CA TRP A 267 -23.45 0.84 -13.67
C TRP A 267 -23.30 -0.68 -13.61
N GLN A 268 -22.21 -1.15 -13.01
CA GLN A 268 -21.89 -2.57 -12.98
C GLN A 268 -21.57 -3.07 -11.58
N LEU A 269 -21.81 -4.36 -11.38
CA LEU A 269 -21.33 -5.14 -10.25
C LEU A 269 -20.54 -6.34 -10.78
N VAL A 270 -19.33 -6.53 -10.25
CA VAL A 270 -18.55 -7.75 -10.50
C VAL A 270 -19.11 -8.85 -9.62
N ASP A 271 -19.22 -10.08 -10.12
CA ASP A 271 -19.68 -11.22 -9.30
C ASP A 271 -18.64 -11.56 -8.21
N SER A 272 -18.72 -10.85 -7.08
CA SER A 272 -17.90 -11.02 -5.88
C SER A 272 -18.81 -11.25 -4.65
N PRO A 273 -18.27 -11.78 -3.54
CA PRO A 273 -19.02 -11.88 -2.27
C PRO A 273 -19.58 -10.52 -1.82
N GLY A 274 -18.81 -9.45 -1.97
CA GLY A 274 -19.23 -8.08 -1.66
C GLY A 274 -20.45 -7.63 -2.46
N ALA A 275 -20.51 -7.90 -3.76
CA ALA A 275 -21.65 -7.53 -4.60
C ALA A 275 -22.97 -8.19 -4.19
N PHE A 276 -22.94 -9.41 -3.65
CA PHE A 276 -24.13 -10.06 -3.11
C PHE A 276 -24.63 -9.34 -1.86
N THR A 277 -23.73 -9.04 -0.91
CA THR A 277 -24.07 -8.31 0.32
C THR A 277 -24.58 -6.89 0.03
N LEU A 278 -24.08 -6.25 -1.01
CA LEU A 278 -24.47 -4.89 -1.41
C LEU A 278 -25.96 -4.78 -1.77
N LEU A 279 -26.46 -5.63 -2.67
CA LEU A 279 -27.87 -5.58 -3.07
C LEU A 279 -28.80 -6.07 -1.95
N GLN A 280 -28.34 -7.01 -1.14
CA GLN A 280 -29.10 -7.54 -0.01
C GLN A 280 -29.28 -6.50 1.10
N THR A 281 -28.21 -5.83 1.52
CA THR A 281 -28.26 -4.76 2.54
C THR A 281 -29.10 -3.58 2.06
N LEU A 282 -28.98 -3.22 0.78
CA LEU A 282 -29.81 -2.18 0.15
C LEU A 282 -31.29 -2.57 0.14
N THR A 283 -31.62 -3.78 -0.26
CA THR A 283 -33.02 -4.26 -0.30
C THR A 283 -33.62 -4.35 1.09
N SER A 284 -32.86 -4.87 2.06
CA SER A 284 -33.29 -4.98 3.45
C SER A 284 -33.54 -3.60 4.08
N SER A 285 -32.56 -2.69 3.99
CA SER A 285 -32.65 -1.35 4.60
C SER A 285 -33.84 -0.54 4.07
N ILE A 286 -34.10 -0.56 2.75
CA ILE A 286 -35.23 0.16 2.15
C ILE A 286 -36.57 -0.42 2.62
N ASN A 287 -36.71 -1.76 2.62
CA ASN A 287 -37.95 -2.41 3.04
C ASN A 287 -38.24 -2.22 4.53
N VAL A 288 -37.21 -2.30 5.38
CA VAL A 288 -37.33 -2.05 6.82
C VAL A 288 -37.70 -0.60 7.10
N ASN A 289 -37.04 0.36 6.42
CA ASN A 289 -37.36 1.79 6.57
C ASN A 289 -38.83 2.08 6.22
N TYR A 290 -39.29 1.58 5.07
CA TYR A 290 -40.69 1.76 4.67
C TYR A 290 -41.68 1.10 5.64
N ALA A 291 -41.40 -0.13 6.10
CA ALA A 291 -42.26 -0.80 7.07
C ALA A 291 -42.40 0.05 8.35
N ASN A 292 -41.27 0.53 8.89
CA ASN A 292 -41.24 1.39 10.07
C ASN A 292 -42.03 2.70 9.87
N CYS A 293 -41.80 3.41 8.75
CA CYS A 293 -42.50 4.66 8.45
C CYS A 293 -44.00 4.46 8.18
N SER A 294 -44.40 3.32 7.61
CA SER A 294 -45.80 3.02 7.29
C SER A 294 -46.63 2.60 8.50
N ASP A 295 -46.01 1.94 9.48
CA ASP A 295 -46.65 1.47 10.70
C ASP A 295 -46.68 2.53 11.81
N ASP A 296 -45.74 3.49 11.79
CA ASP A 296 -45.66 4.57 12.76
C ASP A 296 -46.67 5.70 12.43
N ALA A 297 -47.64 5.89 13.32
CA ALA A 297 -48.66 6.92 13.17
C ALA A 297 -48.13 8.36 13.43
N ASP A 298 -46.95 8.49 14.04
CA ASP A 298 -46.30 9.77 14.35
C ASP A 298 -45.22 10.15 13.32
N ALA A 299 -44.93 9.28 12.33
CA ALA A 299 -43.92 9.55 11.29
C ALA A 299 -44.29 10.78 10.44
N SER A 300 -43.27 11.56 10.05
CA SER A 300 -43.50 12.73 9.22
C SER A 300 -43.95 12.31 7.81
N GLN A 301 -44.80 13.14 7.18
CA GLN A 301 -45.24 12.88 5.81
C GLN A 301 -44.09 12.89 4.80
N ASP A 302 -43.02 13.63 5.10
CA ASP A 302 -41.81 13.71 4.26
C ASP A 302 -40.98 12.43 4.33
N GLU A 303 -40.81 11.84 5.52
CA GLU A 303 -40.13 10.55 5.69
C GLU A 303 -40.89 9.42 4.97
N LEU A 304 -42.22 9.40 5.10
CA LEU A 304 -43.05 8.40 4.42
C LEU A 304 -42.91 8.51 2.89
N LYS A 305 -43.01 9.72 2.33
CA LYS A 305 -42.80 9.94 0.89
C LYS A 305 -41.39 9.59 0.42
N THR A 306 -40.38 9.90 1.23
CA THR A 306 -38.99 9.51 0.96
C THR A 306 -38.85 7.99 0.88
N SER A 307 -39.47 7.26 1.81
CA SER A 307 -39.46 5.79 1.82
C SER A 307 -40.21 5.19 0.61
N GLU A 308 -41.33 5.78 0.19
CA GLU A 308 -42.05 5.39 -1.03
C GLU A 308 -41.19 5.59 -2.29
N LYS A 309 -40.49 6.73 -2.39
CA LYS A 309 -39.55 6.99 -3.49
C LYS A 309 -38.43 5.96 -3.52
N GLN A 310 -37.85 5.61 -2.36
CA GLN A 310 -36.82 4.57 -2.27
C GLN A 310 -37.32 3.20 -2.74
N ILE A 311 -38.54 2.79 -2.39
CA ILE A 311 -39.13 1.52 -2.89
C ILE A 311 -39.32 1.56 -4.39
N SER A 312 -39.86 2.65 -4.93
CA SER A 312 -40.08 2.77 -6.37
C SER A 312 -38.75 2.66 -7.14
N TRP A 313 -37.71 3.33 -6.63
CA TRP A 313 -36.35 3.28 -7.16
C TRP A 313 -35.74 1.87 -7.08
N LEU A 314 -35.92 1.18 -5.94
CA LEU A 314 -35.48 -0.21 -5.75
C LEU A 314 -36.22 -1.16 -6.69
N SER A 315 -37.51 -0.93 -6.93
CA SER A 315 -38.33 -1.78 -7.77
C SER A 315 -37.83 -1.81 -9.21
N ASP A 316 -37.34 -0.68 -9.73
CA ASP A 316 -36.71 -0.63 -11.05
C ASP A 316 -35.51 -1.58 -11.12
N ILE A 317 -34.68 -1.63 -10.07
CA ILE A 317 -33.48 -2.50 -10.02
C ILE A 317 -33.85 -3.98 -9.90
N LEU A 318 -34.86 -4.31 -9.10
CA LEU A 318 -35.26 -5.70 -8.84
C LEU A 318 -36.01 -6.33 -10.02
N TYR A 319 -36.81 -5.54 -10.74
CA TYR A 319 -37.63 -6.04 -11.84
C TYR A 319 -36.96 -5.89 -13.22
N GLU A 320 -35.97 -5.01 -13.37
CA GLU A 320 -35.16 -4.94 -14.59
C GLU A 320 -34.09 -6.03 -14.56
N GLU A 321 -34.12 -6.96 -15.54
CA GLU A 321 -33.11 -8.01 -15.63
C GLU A 321 -31.73 -7.42 -15.99
N PRO A 322 -30.68 -7.63 -15.16
CA PRO A 322 -29.35 -7.12 -15.47
C PRO A 322 -28.77 -7.81 -16.70
N PHE A 323 -28.03 -7.06 -17.50
CA PHE A 323 -27.27 -7.61 -18.61
C PHE A 323 -26.00 -8.29 -18.08
N MET A 324 -25.85 -9.58 -18.36
CA MET A 324 -24.66 -10.36 -18.01
C MET A 324 -23.61 -10.26 -19.11
N GLU A 325 -22.38 -9.90 -18.76
CA GLU A 325 -21.24 -9.87 -19.67
C GLU A 325 -20.07 -10.65 -19.07
N GLU A 326 -19.43 -11.51 -19.87
CA GLU A 326 -18.18 -12.18 -19.50
C GLU A 326 -16.99 -11.32 -19.96
N LEU A 327 -16.16 -10.92 -19.00
CA LEU A 327 -14.96 -10.16 -19.24
C LEU A 327 -13.84 -11.05 -19.83
N PRO A 328 -12.85 -10.48 -20.54
CA PRO A 328 -11.74 -11.24 -21.13
C PRO A 328 -10.88 -12.00 -20.11
N ASN A 329 -10.92 -11.59 -18.84
CA ASN A 329 -10.22 -12.22 -17.72
C ASN A 329 -10.96 -13.47 -17.18
N GLY A 330 -12.20 -13.73 -17.64
CA GLY A 330 -13.04 -14.85 -17.21
C GLY A 330 -14.09 -14.50 -16.15
N ASP A 331 -14.10 -13.25 -15.65
CA ASP A 331 -15.09 -12.81 -14.65
C ASP A 331 -16.41 -12.45 -15.30
N SER A 332 -17.53 -12.71 -14.63
CA SER A 332 -18.86 -12.23 -15.03
C SER A 332 -19.21 -10.92 -14.33
N ILE A 333 -19.73 -9.97 -15.11
CA ILE A 333 -20.27 -8.70 -14.60
C ILE A 333 -21.77 -8.60 -14.87
N LYS A 334 -22.49 -8.03 -13.90
CA LYS A 334 -23.90 -7.62 -14.00
C LYS A 334 -23.96 -6.13 -14.31
N VAL A 335 -24.60 -5.78 -15.43
CA VAL A 335 -24.76 -4.39 -15.85
C VAL A 335 -26.21 -3.99 -15.68
N PHE A 336 -26.43 -2.91 -14.94
CA PHE A 336 -27.73 -2.33 -14.64
C PHE A 336 -27.88 -0.97 -15.33
N ALA A 337 -29.09 -0.64 -15.73
CA ALA A 337 -29.43 0.74 -16.08
C ALA A 337 -29.65 1.56 -14.80
N ARG A 338 -29.48 2.88 -14.91
CA ARG A 338 -29.93 3.78 -13.84
C ARG A 338 -31.45 3.75 -13.75
N PRO A 339 -32.03 3.59 -12.54
CA PRO A 339 -33.47 3.69 -12.34
C PRO A 339 -34.08 4.96 -12.93
N SER A 340 -35.31 4.85 -13.44
CA SER A 340 -35.99 5.91 -14.19
C SER A 340 -37.27 6.40 -13.51
N SER A 341 -37.75 5.69 -12.50
CA SER A 341 -38.86 6.08 -11.63
C SER A 341 -38.61 7.37 -10.87
N GLN A 342 -37.34 7.68 -10.55
CA GLN A 342 -36.91 8.88 -9.84
C GLN A 342 -35.98 9.75 -10.67
N SER A 343 -35.86 11.02 -10.30
CA SER A 343 -34.94 11.95 -10.95
C SER A 343 -33.50 11.45 -10.88
N ALA A 344 -32.74 11.68 -11.96
CA ALA A 344 -31.33 11.34 -12.03
C ALA A 344 -30.45 12.17 -11.08
N VAL A 345 -30.95 13.33 -10.62
CA VAL A 345 -30.25 14.22 -9.69
C VAL A 345 -30.82 13.98 -8.29
N PRO A 346 -30.02 13.45 -7.35
CA PRO A 346 -30.45 13.30 -5.96
C PRO A 346 -30.49 14.66 -5.24
N LEU A 347 -31.15 14.69 -4.08
CA LEU A 347 -31.15 15.83 -3.17
C LEU A 347 -29.72 16.08 -2.65
N LEU A 348 -29.32 17.35 -2.55
CA LEU A 348 -28.12 17.76 -1.83
C LEU A 348 -28.38 17.67 -0.32
N GLN A 349 -27.82 16.66 0.34
CA GLN A 349 -27.97 16.45 1.77
C GLN A 349 -26.86 17.21 2.51
N GLY A 350 -27.25 18.09 3.44
CA GLY A 350 -26.34 18.95 4.20
C GLY A 350 -26.77 20.44 4.17
N PRO A 351 -25.99 21.34 4.81
CA PRO A 351 -24.73 21.08 5.49
C PRO A 351 -24.94 20.23 6.74
N PHE A 352 -24.05 19.27 6.97
CA PHE A 352 -24.12 18.43 8.16
C PHE A 352 -23.60 19.16 9.39
N ASN A 353 -24.32 19.04 10.51
CA ASN A 353 -23.95 19.66 11.77
C ASN A 353 -22.83 18.85 12.43
N VAL A 354 -21.65 19.45 12.59
CA VAL A 354 -20.52 18.77 13.24
C VAL A 354 -20.61 18.98 14.75
N ALA A 355 -20.78 17.89 15.50
CA ALA A 355 -20.92 17.91 16.96
C ALA A 355 -19.78 17.12 17.64
N PRO A 356 -19.15 17.63 18.72
CA PRO A 356 -19.32 18.96 19.31
C PRO A 356 -18.76 20.08 18.42
N GLU A 357 -19.26 21.30 18.64
CA GLU A 357 -18.79 22.50 17.95
C GLU A 357 -17.28 22.71 18.21
N VAL A 358 -16.52 22.88 17.13
CA VAL A 358 -15.06 23.07 17.14
C VAL A 358 -14.72 24.49 16.69
N GLU A 359 -13.50 24.95 16.97
CA GLU A 359 -13.01 26.24 16.43
C GLU A 359 -13.05 26.25 14.91
N ASP A 360 -13.38 27.40 14.31
CA ASP A 360 -13.42 27.58 12.85
C ASP A 360 -12.16 27.01 12.18
N TYR A 361 -12.36 26.13 11.20
CA TYR A 361 -11.31 25.50 10.41
C TYR A 361 -11.71 25.48 8.93
N GLU A 362 -10.69 25.44 8.06
CA GLU A 362 -10.92 25.24 6.63
C GLU A 362 -10.50 23.82 6.23
N LEU A 363 -11.28 23.20 5.34
CA LEU A 363 -11.01 21.84 4.88
C LEU A 363 -10.06 21.83 3.68
N SER A 364 -9.14 20.86 3.69
CA SER A 364 -8.17 20.64 2.62
C SER A 364 -8.44 19.36 1.84
N ASP A 365 -8.82 18.28 2.53
CA ASP A 365 -9.11 16.98 1.93
C ASP A 365 -10.08 16.18 2.82
N MET A 366 -10.68 15.10 2.28
CA MET A 366 -11.48 14.17 3.07
C MET A 366 -11.26 12.72 2.61
N ILE A 367 -11.63 11.78 3.48
CA ILE A 367 -11.88 10.39 3.10
C ILE A 367 -13.05 9.84 3.91
N VAL A 368 -13.83 8.94 3.32
CA VAL A 368 -14.97 8.28 3.97
C VAL A 368 -14.81 6.76 3.85
N TYR A 369 -15.20 6.05 4.91
CA TYR A 369 -15.25 4.60 4.98
C TYR A 369 -16.64 4.15 5.44
N SER A 370 -17.19 3.10 4.84
CA SER A 370 -18.44 2.48 5.34
C SER A 370 -18.12 1.60 6.55
N LEU A 371 -18.93 1.67 7.59
CA LEU A 371 -18.89 0.65 8.65
C LEU A 371 -19.48 -0.65 8.10
N LYS A 372 -18.75 -1.74 8.25
CA LYS A 372 -19.10 -3.03 7.65
C LYS A 372 -20.10 -3.77 8.51
N THR A 373 -21.13 -4.30 7.86
CA THR A 373 -22.09 -5.23 8.48
C THR A 373 -21.69 -6.64 8.10
N LEU A 374 -21.13 -7.39 9.07
CA LEU A 374 -20.75 -8.78 8.88
C LEU A 374 -21.93 -9.69 9.27
N SER A 375 -22.42 -10.52 8.35
CA SER A 375 -23.37 -11.58 8.70
C SER A 375 -22.62 -12.78 9.29
N ASP A 376 -23.19 -13.44 10.30
CA ASP A 376 -22.60 -14.62 10.94
C ASP A 376 -22.79 -15.87 10.07
N GLY A 377 -22.27 -15.85 8.83
CA GLY A 377 -21.99 -17.03 7.98
C GLY A 377 -23.14 -18.01 7.67
N SER A 378 -24.36 -17.83 8.15
CA SER A 378 -25.50 -18.68 7.80
C SER A 378 -26.23 -18.08 6.61
N GLU A 379 -26.31 -18.83 5.51
CA GLU A 379 -26.97 -18.45 4.25
C GLU A 379 -28.47 -18.07 4.40
N GLU A 380 -29.07 -18.24 5.60
CA GLU A 380 -30.49 -18.02 5.86
C GLU A 380 -30.83 -16.71 6.59
N GLU A 381 -29.87 -15.99 7.19
CA GLU A 381 -30.13 -14.71 7.87
C GLU A 381 -29.71 -13.52 7.00
N ALA A 382 -30.65 -12.59 6.78
CA ALA A 382 -30.35 -11.40 6.00
C ALA A 382 -29.37 -10.50 6.75
N ALA A 383 -28.30 -10.05 6.09
CA ALA A 383 -27.42 -9.03 6.66
C ALA A 383 -28.21 -7.73 6.86
N GLU A 384 -28.71 -7.50 8.07
CA GLU A 384 -29.29 -6.22 8.47
C GLU A 384 -28.14 -5.25 8.77
N GLY A 385 -27.87 -4.37 7.81
CA GLY A 385 -26.83 -3.34 7.94
C GLY A 385 -27.43 -1.95 8.02
N LEU A 386 -26.89 -1.12 8.92
CA LEU A 386 -27.18 0.31 8.96
C LEU A 386 -26.22 1.04 8.01
N PRO A 387 -26.68 2.07 7.25
CA PRO A 387 -25.85 2.85 6.34
C PRO A 387 -24.90 3.82 7.07
N THR A 388 -24.12 3.32 8.03
CA THR A 388 -23.23 4.12 8.87
C THR A 388 -21.84 4.28 8.26
N ALA A 389 -21.22 5.44 8.48
CA ALA A 389 -19.94 5.79 7.87
C ALA A 389 -18.99 6.51 8.85
N VAL A 390 -17.70 6.39 8.57
CA VAL A 390 -16.63 7.13 9.24
C VAL A 390 -16.08 8.17 8.26
N VAL A 391 -16.28 9.44 8.57
CA VAL A 391 -15.87 10.58 7.75
C VAL A 391 -14.62 11.21 8.38
N CYS A 392 -13.48 11.14 7.70
CA CYS A 392 -12.23 11.74 8.14
C CYS A 392 -11.99 13.06 7.39
N LEU A 393 -12.01 14.17 8.11
CA LEU A 393 -11.86 15.53 7.58
C LEU A 393 -10.45 16.07 7.88
N LEU A 394 -9.67 16.42 6.84
CA LEU A 394 -8.34 17.00 7.00
C LEU A 394 -8.38 18.53 6.89
N THR A 395 -7.98 19.20 7.96
CA THR A 395 -7.95 20.66 8.03
C THR A 395 -6.69 21.27 7.42
N ASP A 396 -6.76 22.56 7.11
CA ASP A 396 -5.65 23.42 6.71
C ASP A 396 -4.48 23.44 7.70
N THR A 397 -4.73 23.15 8.98
CA THR A 397 -3.75 23.09 10.07
C THR A 397 -3.18 21.68 10.31
N CYS A 398 -3.43 20.71 9.42
CA CYS A 398 -2.96 19.32 9.56
C CYS A 398 -3.56 18.60 10.78
N LYS A 399 -4.82 18.90 11.09
CA LYS A 399 -5.64 18.11 12.03
C LYS A 399 -6.58 17.21 11.25
N VAL A 400 -6.83 16.02 11.77
CA VAL A 400 -7.83 15.09 11.22
C VAL A 400 -8.97 14.98 12.22
N HIS A 401 -10.16 15.43 11.85
CA HIS A 401 -11.39 15.18 12.60
C HIS A 401 -11.98 13.86 12.12
N VAL A 402 -12.12 12.89 13.02
CA VAL A 402 -12.74 11.60 12.75
C VAL A 402 -14.20 11.68 13.20
N CYS A 403 -15.10 11.81 12.24
CA CYS A 403 -16.53 11.94 12.45
C CYS A 403 -17.24 10.62 12.18
N LEU A 404 -18.29 10.32 12.95
CA LEU A 404 -19.17 9.18 12.79
C LEU A 404 -20.53 9.67 12.29
N ASP A 405 -20.98 9.11 11.17
CA ASP A 405 -22.37 9.21 10.72
C ASP A 405 -23.13 7.97 11.19
N LEU A 406 -23.94 8.15 12.24
CA LEU A 406 -24.79 7.11 12.81
C LEU A 406 -26.23 7.17 12.30
N GLN A 407 -26.66 8.30 11.73
CA GLN A 407 -28.00 8.44 11.16
C GLN A 407 -28.07 7.77 9.79
N GLY A 408 -26.95 7.81 9.07
CA GLY A 408 -26.69 7.13 7.82
C GLY A 408 -27.29 7.81 6.60
N ILE A 409 -26.51 7.84 5.52
CA ILE A 409 -26.93 8.45 4.26
C ILE A 409 -27.73 7.46 3.41
N VAL A 410 -28.92 7.88 3.03
CA VAL A 410 -29.86 7.12 2.20
C VAL A 410 -30.24 7.89 0.95
N GLY A 411 -30.84 7.20 -0.03
CA GLY A 411 -31.33 7.83 -1.24
C GLY A 411 -32.42 8.86 -0.97
N ARG A 412 -32.20 10.12 -1.35
CA ARG A 412 -33.19 11.22 -1.24
C ARG A 412 -33.23 12.02 -2.54
N TRP A 413 -34.42 12.53 -2.86
CA TRP A 413 -34.69 13.34 -4.05
C TRP A 413 -35.52 14.56 -3.66
N LEU A 414 -35.46 15.61 -4.49
CA LEU A 414 -36.35 16.75 -4.34
C LEU A 414 -37.82 16.31 -4.44
N PRO A 415 -38.75 17.01 -3.76
CA PRO A 415 -40.16 16.73 -3.90
C PRO A 415 -40.62 16.97 -5.33
N SER A 416 -41.51 16.11 -5.81
CA SER A 416 -42.18 16.28 -7.09
C SER A 416 -43.34 17.26 -6.89
N PRO A 417 -43.77 18.03 -7.90
CA PRO A 417 -44.84 19.02 -7.74
C PRO A 417 -46.21 18.40 -7.38
N GLU A 418 -46.36 17.08 -7.51
CA GLU A 418 -47.53 16.32 -7.09
C GLU A 418 -47.49 15.96 -5.59
N ASP A 419 -46.31 16.06 -4.97
CA ASP A 419 -46.14 15.80 -3.55
C ASP A 419 -46.71 17.00 -2.78
N GLU A 420 -47.91 16.87 -2.20
CA GLU A 420 -48.46 17.85 -1.25
C GLU A 420 -47.67 17.79 0.07
N VAL A 421 -46.43 18.28 0.09
CA VAL A 421 -45.61 18.40 1.31
C VAL A 421 -45.71 19.85 1.77
N GLU A 422 -46.07 20.07 3.04
CA GLU A 422 -45.90 21.39 3.66
C GLU A 422 -44.39 21.70 3.74
N ASP A 423 -43.98 22.97 3.69
CA ASP A 423 -42.58 23.40 3.82
C ASP A 423 -42.02 22.95 5.19
N ALA A 424 -41.58 21.70 5.30
CA ALA A 424 -40.95 21.13 6.47
C ALA A 424 -39.50 21.62 6.52
N GLU A 425 -39.05 22.02 7.70
CA GLU A 425 -37.63 22.30 7.91
C GLU A 425 -36.82 21.03 7.59
N PRO A 426 -35.73 21.14 6.82
CA PRO A 426 -34.91 19.98 6.49
C PRO A 426 -34.42 19.33 7.78
N PRO A 427 -34.46 17.99 7.90
CA PRO A 427 -34.05 17.32 9.12
C PRO A 427 -32.56 17.60 9.40
N GLU A 428 -32.26 17.98 10.63
CA GLU A 428 -30.88 18.15 11.10
C GLU A 428 -30.16 16.80 11.08
N HIS A 429 -29.01 16.76 10.41
CA HIS A 429 -28.18 15.56 10.32
C HIS A 429 -26.81 15.84 10.93
N ASP A 430 -26.51 15.11 12.00
CA ASP A 430 -25.35 15.34 12.86
C ASP A 430 -24.20 14.39 12.52
N LEU A 431 -23.02 14.96 12.30
CA LEU A 431 -21.75 14.24 12.23
C LEU A 431 -21.04 14.34 13.58
N ILE A 432 -20.88 13.21 14.26
CA ILE A 432 -20.34 13.17 15.63
C ILE A 432 -18.83 12.98 15.59
N ILE A 433 -18.05 13.96 16.05
CA ILE A 433 -16.60 13.83 16.19
C ILE A 433 -16.28 12.85 17.32
N ALA A 434 -15.70 11.70 16.95
CA ALA A 434 -15.18 10.73 17.89
C ALA A 434 -13.77 11.11 18.39
N GLU A 435 -12.92 11.62 17.49
CA GLU A 435 -11.52 11.95 17.81
C GLU A 435 -11.01 13.10 16.92
N THR A 436 -10.11 13.93 17.46
CA THR A 436 -9.36 14.92 16.68
C THR A 436 -7.86 14.66 16.81
N ILE A 437 -7.22 14.30 15.71
CA ILE A 437 -5.82 13.90 15.65
C ILE A 437 -4.99 15.07 15.13
N THR A 438 -4.08 15.60 15.95
CA THR A 438 -3.15 16.67 15.54
C THR A 438 -1.83 16.07 15.08
N LEU A 439 -1.52 16.15 13.79
CA LEU A 439 -0.32 15.52 13.21
C LEU A 439 0.93 16.40 13.27
N VAL A 440 0.74 17.72 13.12
CA VAL A 440 1.83 18.70 13.13
C VAL A 440 1.58 19.72 14.23
N PRO A 441 2.56 20.00 15.11
CA PRO A 441 2.42 21.06 16.09
C PRO A 441 2.58 22.43 15.41
N GLY A 442 1.47 23.18 15.28
CA GLY A 442 1.46 24.56 14.81
C GLY A 442 0.16 24.95 14.10
N GLU A 443 -0.13 26.25 14.05
CA GLU A 443 -1.34 26.83 13.44
C GLU A 443 -1.05 27.43 12.04
N GLN A 444 -0.03 26.93 11.35
CA GLN A 444 0.27 27.43 10.00
C GLN A 444 -0.63 26.75 8.97
N SER A 445 -1.59 27.52 8.45
CA SER A 445 -2.49 27.10 7.38
C SER A 445 -1.76 26.71 6.09
N SER A 446 -2.07 25.54 5.56
CA SER A 446 -1.58 25.00 4.30
C SER A 446 -2.60 24.05 3.67
N PHE A 447 -2.93 24.28 2.39
CA PHE A 447 -3.85 23.44 1.60
C PHE A 447 -3.13 22.42 0.70
N ASN A 448 -1.82 22.26 0.87
CA ASN A 448 -1.03 21.32 0.05
C ASN A 448 -1.06 19.89 0.62
N GLN A 449 -1.91 19.66 1.62
CA GLN A 449 -2.01 18.41 2.35
C GLN A 449 -3.05 17.51 1.69
N SER A 450 -2.89 16.20 1.84
CA SER A 450 -3.83 15.26 1.24
C SER A 450 -3.86 13.94 1.98
N ILE A 451 -4.99 13.25 1.87
CA ILE A 451 -5.19 11.90 2.36
C ILE A 451 -5.03 10.89 1.21
N THR A 452 -4.36 9.78 1.50
CA THR A 452 -4.28 8.60 0.62
C THR A 452 -4.70 7.36 1.43
N PRO A 453 -5.69 6.56 0.99
CA PRO A 453 -6.05 5.32 1.68
C PRO A 453 -4.91 4.30 1.67
N ASP A 454 -4.89 3.42 2.66
CA ASP A 454 -4.05 2.23 2.64
C ASP A 454 -4.68 1.12 1.76
N VAL A 455 -3.83 0.23 1.24
CA VAL A 455 -4.25 -0.88 0.35
C VAL A 455 -4.63 -2.13 1.16
N HIS A 456 -4.04 -2.31 2.35
CA HIS A 456 -4.19 -3.54 3.14
C HIS A 456 -5.31 -3.54 4.16
N THR A 457 -5.58 -2.38 4.77
CA THR A 457 -6.50 -2.27 5.91
C THR A 457 -7.51 -1.17 5.66
N ASP A 458 -8.77 -1.48 5.97
CA ASP A 458 -9.81 -0.46 6.02
C ASP A 458 -9.54 0.47 7.20
N PHE A 459 -10.04 1.70 7.15
CA PHE A 459 -9.84 2.69 8.22
C PHE A 459 -8.38 3.04 8.56
N SER A 460 -7.46 2.79 7.62
CA SER A 460 -6.09 3.28 7.69
C SER A 460 -5.76 4.11 6.46
N PHE A 461 -5.02 5.20 6.68
CA PHE A 461 -4.65 6.14 5.62
C PHE A 461 -3.36 6.89 5.94
N PHE A 462 -2.79 7.46 4.90
CA PHE A 462 -1.59 8.28 4.94
C PHE A 462 -1.95 9.75 4.75
N VAL A 463 -1.38 10.62 5.57
CA VAL A 463 -1.49 12.08 5.42
C VAL A 463 -0.15 12.64 4.97
N SER A 464 -0.15 13.24 3.77
CA SER A 464 1.04 13.86 3.18
C SER A 464 1.13 15.32 3.55
N HIS A 465 2.24 15.74 4.16
CA HIS A 465 2.50 17.13 4.54
C HIS A 465 3.95 17.54 4.22
N ALA A 466 4.24 18.84 4.22
CA ALA A 466 5.58 19.38 3.96
C ALA A 466 6.64 18.87 4.96
N SER A 467 6.21 18.50 6.18
CA SER A 467 7.09 17.91 7.19
C SER A 467 7.35 16.41 7.01
N GLY A 468 6.70 15.77 6.04
CA GLY A 468 6.74 14.32 5.81
C GLY A 468 5.35 13.66 5.78
N VAL A 469 5.33 12.33 5.82
CA VAL A 469 4.10 11.53 5.72
C VAL A 469 3.80 10.85 7.05
N PHE A 470 2.55 10.92 7.47
CA PHE A 470 2.01 10.30 8.68
C PHE A 470 1.10 9.14 8.29
N TYR A 471 1.19 8.03 9.00
CA TYR A 471 0.23 6.94 8.91
C TYR A 471 -0.72 7.02 10.11
N VAL A 472 -2.02 6.96 9.83
CA VAL A 472 -3.09 7.02 10.81
C VAL A 472 -3.92 5.75 10.64
N SER A 473 -4.20 5.06 11.73
CA SER A 473 -5.04 3.86 11.73
C SER A 473 -6.04 3.87 12.88
N LEU A 474 -7.33 3.77 12.51
CA LEU A 474 -8.48 3.75 13.43
C LEU A 474 -8.86 2.34 13.89
N GLU A 475 -8.24 1.32 13.29
CA GLU A 475 -8.39 -0.12 13.59
C GLU A 475 -8.43 -0.48 15.10
N PRO A 476 -7.62 0.14 16.00
CA PRO A 476 -7.61 -0.23 17.42
C PRO A 476 -8.96 -0.15 18.16
N TRP A 477 -9.88 0.68 17.67
CA TRP A 477 -11.18 0.90 18.30
C TRP A 477 -12.35 0.76 17.31
N ILE A 478 -12.19 1.08 16.02
CA ILE A 478 -13.30 1.10 15.07
C ILE A 478 -13.89 -0.29 14.84
N ARG A 479 -13.07 -1.35 14.77
CA ARG A 479 -13.56 -2.75 14.64
C ARG A 479 -14.41 -3.20 15.82
N LYS A 480 -14.08 -2.71 17.02
CA LYS A 480 -14.88 -3.00 18.21
C LYS A 480 -16.23 -2.29 18.12
N LEU A 481 -16.26 -1.09 17.54
CA LEU A 481 -17.50 -0.37 17.29
C LEU A 481 -18.34 -1.09 16.22
N GLU A 482 -17.73 -1.52 15.11
CA GLU A 482 -18.41 -2.34 14.08
C GLU A 482 -19.06 -3.58 14.68
N ASN A 483 -18.34 -4.31 15.54
CA ASN A 483 -18.86 -5.52 16.19
C ASN A 483 -20.02 -5.23 17.16
N GLU A 484 -19.97 -4.13 17.92
CA GLU A 484 -21.06 -3.76 18.82
C GLU A 484 -22.30 -3.25 18.06
N LEU A 485 -22.10 -2.61 16.89
CA LEU A 485 -23.20 -2.15 16.04
C LEU A 485 -23.85 -3.29 15.24
N SER A 486 -23.06 -4.28 14.79
CA SER A 486 -23.58 -5.43 14.04
C SER A 486 -24.31 -6.45 14.93
N GLN A 487 -23.92 -6.57 16.20
CA GLN A 487 -24.57 -7.45 17.18
C GLN A 487 -25.07 -6.66 18.40
N PRO A 488 -26.15 -5.86 18.26
CA PRO A 488 -26.61 -4.98 19.31
C PRO A 488 -27.16 -5.77 20.51
N GLN A 489 -26.34 -5.91 21.56
CA GLN A 489 -26.80 -6.41 22.85
C GLN A 489 -27.32 -5.24 23.70
N VAL A 490 -28.65 -5.13 23.80
CA VAL A 490 -29.36 -4.04 24.50
C VAL A 490 -28.93 -3.90 25.97
N GLU A 491 -28.62 -5.01 26.65
CA GLU A 491 -28.18 -4.96 28.04
C GLU A 491 -26.74 -4.45 28.15
N GLY A 492 -26.56 -3.28 28.78
CA GLY A 492 -25.24 -2.71 29.07
C GLY A 492 -24.52 -2.09 27.87
N ALA A 493 -25.21 -1.86 26.74
CA ALA A 493 -24.68 -1.19 25.56
C ALA A 493 -24.05 0.17 25.91
N ASP A 494 -24.79 1.02 26.65
CA ASP A 494 -24.32 2.35 27.07
C ASP A 494 -22.95 2.29 27.75
N PHE A 495 -22.76 1.34 28.67
CA PHE A 495 -21.50 1.17 29.39
C PHE A 495 -20.37 0.66 28.48
N ARG A 496 -20.66 -0.27 27.56
CA ARG A 496 -19.64 -0.80 26.63
C ARG A 496 -19.21 0.26 25.62
N ILE A 497 -20.16 0.97 25.01
CA ILE A 497 -19.90 2.04 24.04
C ILE A 497 -19.18 3.20 24.72
N GLN A 498 -19.63 3.65 25.90
CA GLN A 498 -18.94 4.70 26.65
C GLN A 498 -17.49 4.31 26.93
N ARG A 499 -17.25 3.08 27.42
CA ARG A 499 -15.89 2.61 27.70
C ARG A 499 -15.05 2.48 26.43
N LEU A 500 -15.65 2.08 25.32
CA LEU A 500 -14.98 1.96 24.02
C LEU A 500 -14.52 3.33 23.54
N LEU A 501 -15.41 4.33 23.53
CA LEU A 501 -15.12 5.70 23.11
C LEU A 501 -14.16 6.42 24.07
N GLU A 502 -14.26 6.21 25.38
CA GLU A 502 -13.27 6.72 26.35
C GLU A 502 -11.87 6.13 26.15
N SER A 503 -11.80 4.92 25.57
CA SER A 503 -10.54 4.24 25.25
C SER A 503 -10.11 4.39 23.79
N ALA A 504 -10.89 5.10 22.97
CA ALA A 504 -10.62 5.29 21.55
C ALA A 504 -9.37 6.15 21.41
N ASN A 505 -8.30 5.51 20.94
CA ASN A 505 -7.05 6.17 20.60
C ASN A 505 -6.62 5.63 19.24
N SER A 506 -6.70 6.49 18.23
CA SER A 506 -6.16 6.16 16.92
C SER A 506 -4.65 6.12 16.98
N SER A 507 -4.08 5.20 16.23
CA SER A 507 -2.63 5.02 16.21
C SER A 507 -2.02 5.90 15.12
N VAL A 508 -1.02 6.70 15.50
CA VAL A 508 -0.38 7.68 14.62
C VAL A 508 1.13 7.46 14.65
N GLU A 509 1.72 7.25 13.48
CA GLU A 509 3.16 7.13 13.34
C GLU A 509 3.67 7.95 12.16
N LYS A 510 4.84 8.59 12.34
CA LYS A 510 5.45 9.39 11.29
C LYS A 510 6.43 8.54 10.48
N TYR A 511 6.01 8.08 9.31
CA TYR A 511 6.83 7.19 8.47
C TYR A 511 7.93 7.91 7.71
N LEU A 512 7.71 9.15 7.25
CA LEU A 512 8.74 9.95 6.58
C LEU A 512 8.99 11.23 7.39
N GLN A 513 10.25 11.52 7.75
CA GLN A 513 10.59 12.69 8.55
C GLN A 513 11.40 13.71 7.76
N ARG A 514 10.86 14.92 7.58
CA ARG A 514 11.59 16.04 6.98
C ARG A 514 11.58 17.27 7.88
N LYS A 515 12.71 17.99 7.88
CA LYS A 515 12.75 19.38 8.33
C LYS A 515 12.37 20.29 7.15
N PRO A 516 11.23 21.00 7.20
CA PRO A 516 10.83 21.87 6.10
C PRO A 516 11.88 22.98 5.91
N ALA A 517 12.37 23.13 4.69
CA ALA A 517 13.21 24.26 4.28
C ALA A 517 12.30 25.46 3.93
N GLY A 518 11.93 26.26 4.93
CA GLY A 518 11.09 27.46 4.73
C GLY A 518 9.64 27.28 5.21
N SER A 519 8.73 28.09 4.66
CA SER A 519 7.29 28.02 4.99
C SER A 519 6.66 26.77 4.37
N PRO A 520 5.91 25.95 5.12
CA PRO A 520 5.27 24.74 4.60
C PRO A 520 4.30 25.04 3.45
N ALA A 521 3.66 26.21 3.46
CA ALA A 521 2.73 26.66 2.42
C ALA A 521 3.40 26.96 1.07
N GLU A 522 4.74 27.09 1.03
CA GLU A 522 5.49 27.36 -0.20
C GLU A 522 6.08 26.09 -0.82
N GLN A 523 6.07 24.97 -0.11
CA GLN A 523 6.65 23.71 -0.56
C GLN A 523 5.65 22.93 -1.40
N GLU A 524 6.13 22.39 -2.52
CA GLU A 524 5.33 21.57 -3.41
C GLU A 524 5.33 20.13 -2.88
N VAL A 525 4.25 19.73 -2.23
CA VAL A 525 4.05 18.37 -1.71
C VAL A 525 3.08 17.64 -2.63
N THR A 526 3.46 16.43 -3.02
CA THR A 526 2.59 15.51 -3.76
C THR A 526 2.02 14.48 -2.81
N SER A 527 0.74 14.14 -2.99
CA SER A 527 0.10 13.03 -2.29
C SER A 527 0.93 11.76 -2.40
N ALA A 528 1.09 11.07 -1.29
CA ALA A 528 1.74 9.77 -1.27
C ALA A 528 0.92 8.77 -2.11
N VAL A 529 1.62 7.82 -2.71
CA VAL A 529 1.07 6.66 -3.38
C VAL A 529 1.62 5.42 -2.70
N VAL A 530 0.75 4.44 -2.53
CA VAL A 530 1.04 3.17 -1.90
C VAL A 530 1.13 2.12 -3.00
N ILE A 531 2.23 1.39 -3.05
CA ILE A 531 2.52 0.38 -4.06
C ILE A 531 2.71 -0.95 -3.34
N GLU A 532 1.96 -1.95 -3.74
CA GLU A 532 2.13 -3.32 -3.28
C GLU A 532 2.36 -4.20 -4.52
N ASP A 533 3.53 -4.82 -4.56
CA ASP A 533 3.89 -5.77 -5.61
C ASP A 533 4.81 -6.85 -5.02
N GLY A 534 4.65 -8.10 -5.44
CA GLY A 534 5.44 -9.21 -4.90
C GLY A 534 6.95 -9.08 -5.10
N ASN A 535 7.41 -8.35 -6.12
CA ASN A 535 8.83 -8.17 -6.44
C ASN A 535 9.43 -6.92 -5.78
N ILE A 536 8.63 -5.87 -5.58
CA ILE A 536 9.05 -4.62 -4.93
C ILE A 536 8.88 -4.69 -3.42
N GLY A 537 7.77 -5.28 -2.96
CA GLY A 537 7.27 -5.22 -1.60
C GLY A 537 6.26 -4.08 -1.41
N TYR A 538 5.91 -3.82 -0.16
CA TYR A 538 5.02 -2.74 0.24
C TYR A 538 5.78 -1.41 0.37
N LEU A 539 5.55 -0.49 -0.57
CA LEU A 539 6.31 0.75 -0.76
C LEU A 539 5.40 1.97 -0.71
N LEU A 540 5.69 2.89 0.20
CA LEU A 540 5.13 4.23 0.23
C LEU A 540 6.03 5.18 -0.56
N LEU A 541 5.49 5.91 -1.52
CA LEU A 541 6.22 6.84 -2.39
C LEU A 541 5.54 8.22 -2.43
N THR A 542 6.30 9.29 -2.20
CA THR A 542 5.83 10.67 -2.32
C THR A 542 6.92 11.54 -2.95
N THR A 543 6.57 12.77 -3.34
CA THR A 543 7.56 13.78 -3.72
C THR A 543 7.36 15.08 -2.98
N ILE A 544 8.46 15.67 -2.52
CA ILE A 544 8.48 17.01 -1.91
C ILE A 544 9.52 17.86 -2.65
N ASP A 545 9.10 18.98 -3.23
CA ASP A 545 9.91 19.83 -4.11
C ASP A 545 10.59 19.05 -5.25
N ASN A 546 9.83 18.15 -5.87
CA ASN A 546 10.26 17.24 -6.95
C ASN A 546 11.43 16.32 -6.56
N GLU A 547 11.55 15.96 -5.27
CA GLU A 547 12.43 14.90 -4.79
C GLU A 547 11.61 13.69 -4.36
N PRO A 548 11.91 12.48 -4.86
CA PRO A 548 11.26 11.28 -4.40
C PRO A 548 11.68 10.98 -2.96
N GLN A 549 10.70 10.64 -2.16
CA GLN A 549 10.87 10.08 -0.84
C GLN A 549 10.08 8.79 -0.79
N ALA A 550 10.72 7.73 -0.33
CA ALA A 550 10.08 6.45 -0.21
C ALA A 550 10.35 5.79 1.14
N ALA A 551 9.43 4.96 1.59
CA ALA A 551 9.59 4.09 2.74
C ALA A 551 9.07 2.69 2.38
N PHE A 552 9.90 1.67 2.57
CA PHE A 552 9.46 0.28 2.54
C PHE A 552 8.82 -0.04 3.87
N LEU A 553 7.63 -0.60 3.80
CA LEU A 553 6.81 -0.98 4.91
C LEU A 553 6.77 -2.51 4.98
N ASP A 554 6.58 -3.02 6.19
CA ASP A 554 6.37 -4.43 6.43
C ASP A 554 4.95 -4.80 6.00
N ALA A 555 4.81 -5.74 5.06
CA ALA A 555 3.48 -6.18 4.63
C ALA A 555 2.80 -6.90 5.80
N PRO A 556 1.53 -6.60 6.11
CA PRO A 556 0.81 -7.34 7.14
C PRO A 556 0.69 -8.81 6.72
N GLU A 557 1.32 -9.72 7.47
CA GLU A 557 1.16 -11.16 7.28
C GLU A 557 -0.27 -11.55 7.68
N TYR A 558 -1.10 -11.92 6.70
CA TYR A 558 -2.44 -12.44 6.95
C TYR A 558 -2.33 -13.86 7.52
N GLY A 559 -2.28 -13.98 8.85
CA GLY A 559 -2.26 -15.24 9.57
C GLY A 559 -2.34 -15.02 11.08
N LEU A 560 -2.93 -15.96 11.81
CA LEU A 560 -2.75 -16.00 13.26
C LEU A 560 -1.29 -16.37 13.50
N PRO A 561 -0.49 -15.52 14.15
CA PRO A 561 0.90 -15.83 14.40
C PRO A 561 0.97 -17.13 15.18
N THR A 562 1.78 -18.07 14.72
CA THR A 562 1.90 -19.37 15.36
C THR A 562 2.46 -19.20 16.79
N GLU A 563 2.20 -20.16 17.68
CA GLU A 563 2.73 -20.10 19.06
C GLU A 563 4.27 -19.99 19.08
N GLU A 564 4.92 -20.50 18.03
CA GLU A 564 6.36 -20.37 17.77
C GLU A 564 6.75 -18.94 17.38
N GLU A 565 6.02 -18.28 16.47
CA GLU A 565 6.24 -16.87 16.09
C GLU A 565 6.00 -15.91 17.27
N ILE A 566 4.98 -16.16 18.10
CA ILE A 566 4.73 -15.39 19.32
C ILE A 566 5.87 -15.57 20.32
N ALA A 567 6.38 -16.79 20.48
CA ALA A 567 7.52 -17.07 21.33
C ALA A 567 8.80 -16.40 20.80
N GLU A 568 9.03 -16.38 19.49
CA GLU A 568 10.12 -15.65 18.84
C GLU A 568 9.98 -14.14 19.07
N TYR A 569 8.80 -13.56 18.87
CA TYR A 569 8.51 -12.15 19.12
C TYR A 569 8.78 -11.74 20.57
N MET A 570 8.37 -12.58 21.53
CA MET A 570 8.60 -12.38 22.96
C MET A 570 10.07 -12.59 23.36
N HIS A 571 10.84 -13.32 22.56
CA HIS A 571 12.27 -13.56 22.77
C HIS A 571 13.21 -12.51 22.16
N ILE A 572 12.71 -11.62 21.28
CA ILE A 572 13.50 -10.50 20.73
C ILE A 572 13.58 -9.37 21.77
N SER A 573 14.34 -9.59 22.84
CA SER A 573 14.89 -8.51 23.69
C SER A 573 16.19 -7.95 23.10
N GLY A 574 16.28 -7.91 21.77
CA GLY A 574 17.39 -7.29 21.05
C GLY A 574 17.25 -5.77 21.03
N PRO A 575 18.36 -5.01 20.86
CA PRO A 575 18.26 -3.57 20.65
C PRO A 575 17.39 -3.30 19.41
N GLN A 576 16.36 -2.45 19.55
CA GLN A 576 15.52 -2.06 18.42
C GLN A 576 16.40 -1.52 17.29
N LYS A 577 16.23 -2.08 16.08
CA LYS A 577 16.92 -1.61 14.89
C LYS A 577 16.34 -0.25 14.52
N GLU A 578 16.99 0.83 14.94
CA GLU A 578 16.70 2.17 14.43
C GLU A 578 16.98 2.18 12.92
N VAL A 579 15.93 2.11 12.11
CA VAL A 579 16.04 2.28 10.67
C VAL A 579 16.38 3.75 10.43
N ARG A 580 17.49 4.02 9.75
CA ARG A 580 17.97 5.38 9.49
C ARG A 580 17.71 5.75 8.04
N GLU A 581 17.34 7.00 7.81
CA GLU A 581 17.29 7.57 6.47
C GLU A 581 18.69 7.53 5.83
N ALA A 582 18.77 7.02 4.61
CA ALA A 582 19.98 7.08 3.81
C ALA A 582 20.35 8.55 3.57
N TRP A 583 21.63 8.89 3.69
CA TRP A 583 22.07 10.25 3.44
C TRP A 583 21.88 10.59 1.96
N GLN A 584 21.10 11.65 1.69
CA GLN A 584 20.94 12.20 0.36
C GLN A 584 21.87 13.41 0.18
N PRO A 585 22.66 13.46 -0.91
CA PRO A 585 23.55 14.58 -1.14
C PRO A 585 22.74 15.84 -1.51
N PRO A 586 23.18 17.05 -1.07
CA PRO A 586 22.50 18.30 -1.37
C PRO A 586 22.27 18.52 -2.87
N LYS A 587 21.10 19.07 -3.23
CA LYS A 587 20.69 19.33 -4.61
C LYS A 587 21.70 20.18 -5.37
N GLU A 588 22.31 21.14 -4.66
CA GLU A 588 23.24 22.14 -5.16
C GLU A 588 24.51 21.53 -5.78
N LEU A 589 24.90 20.31 -5.38
CA LEU A 589 26.09 19.63 -5.90
C LEU A 589 25.89 19.10 -7.33
N TYR A 590 24.64 18.83 -7.73
CA TYR A 590 24.30 18.26 -9.03
C TYR A 590 23.54 19.22 -9.93
N GLU A 591 23.09 20.37 -9.42
CA GLU A 591 22.44 21.39 -10.24
C GLU A 591 23.50 22.03 -11.16
N PRO A 592 23.47 21.81 -12.48
CA PRO A 592 24.39 22.51 -13.37
C PRO A 592 24.08 24.01 -13.33
N ILE A 593 25.14 24.81 -13.37
CA ILE A 593 25.04 26.26 -13.22
C ILE A 593 24.60 26.87 -14.55
N ASP A 594 23.30 27.13 -14.72
CA ASP A 594 22.81 27.94 -15.84
C ASP A 594 22.98 29.44 -15.56
N LEU A 595 24.09 29.97 -16.08
CA LEU A 595 24.42 31.40 -15.99
C LEU A 595 23.60 32.28 -16.94
N LEU A 596 23.07 31.71 -18.03
CA LEU A 596 22.43 32.50 -19.08
C LEU A 596 20.93 32.65 -18.85
N GLY A 597 20.27 31.63 -18.27
CA GLY A 597 18.86 31.71 -17.88
C GLY A 597 18.62 32.55 -16.63
N SER A 598 19.61 32.70 -15.77
CA SER A 598 19.52 33.45 -14.51
C SER A 598 19.75 34.96 -14.65
N ILE A 599 20.13 35.43 -15.84
CA ILE A 599 20.41 36.84 -16.14
C ILE A 599 19.39 37.34 -17.17
N ASN A 600 18.79 38.50 -16.90
CA ASN A 600 17.84 39.11 -17.83
C ASN A 600 18.60 39.80 -18.98
N ILE A 601 19.03 39.03 -19.97
CA ILE A 601 19.74 39.55 -21.15
C ILE A 601 18.71 40.06 -22.16
N PRO A 602 18.65 41.37 -22.47
CA PRO A 602 17.72 41.87 -23.47
C PRO A 602 18.03 41.28 -24.85
N SER A 603 17.00 40.91 -25.62
CA SER A 603 17.13 40.16 -26.88
C SER A 603 18.12 40.76 -27.89
N ARG A 604 18.28 42.10 -27.89
CA ARG A 604 19.24 42.83 -28.73
C ARG A 604 20.72 42.55 -28.41
N HIS A 605 21.05 42.11 -27.19
CA HIS A 605 22.42 41.85 -26.74
C HIS A 605 22.84 40.39 -26.91
N ARG A 606 21.92 39.45 -27.19
CA ARG A 606 22.25 38.03 -27.37
C ARG A 606 23.10 37.75 -28.62
N ALA A 607 22.91 38.51 -29.69
CA ALA A 607 23.74 38.39 -30.90
C ALA A 607 25.18 38.88 -30.68
N ALA A 608 25.34 39.94 -29.86
CA ALA A 608 26.64 40.53 -29.52
C ALA A 608 27.48 39.68 -28.56
N MET A 609 26.88 38.72 -27.84
CA MET A 609 27.60 37.78 -26.95
C MET A 609 28.49 36.78 -27.72
N LYS A 610 28.30 36.63 -29.04
CA LYS A 610 29.16 35.82 -29.91
C LYS A 610 30.32 36.62 -30.52
N GLU A 611 30.31 37.95 -30.36
CA GLU A 611 31.38 38.84 -30.80
C GLU A 611 32.44 38.99 -29.70
N GLU A 612 33.64 39.43 -30.07
CA GLU A 612 34.71 39.71 -29.11
C GLU A 612 34.26 40.74 -28.07
N VAL A 613 34.54 40.46 -26.79
CA VAL A 613 34.12 41.29 -25.65
C VAL A 613 34.77 42.66 -25.73
N LYS A 614 34.04 43.65 -26.25
CA LYS A 614 34.43 45.07 -26.19
C LYS A 614 34.08 45.63 -24.80
N LEU A 615 34.97 46.43 -24.22
CA LEU A 615 34.77 47.13 -22.94
C LEU A 615 33.75 48.28 -23.09
N SER A 616 32.49 47.91 -23.32
CA SER A 616 31.35 48.83 -23.32
C SER A 616 30.69 48.86 -21.93
N PRO A 617 30.06 49.99 -21.54
CA PRO A 617 29.35 50.08 -20.25
C PRO A 617 28.29 48.98 -20.06
N ALA A 618 27.57 48.61 -21.12
CA ALA A 618 26.55 47.55 -21.08
C ALA A 618 27.15 46.14 -20.86
N ASN A 619 28.34 45.87 -21.39
CA ASN A 619 29.02 44.58 -21.16
C ASN A 619 29.58 44.47 -19.74
N LEU A 620 29.99 45.60 -19.14
CA LEU A 620 30.41 45.65 -17.74
C LEU A 620 29.24 45.42 -16.78
N GLU A 621 28.07 46.00 -17.07
CA GLU A 621 26.84 45.76 -16.30
C GLU A 621 26.44 44.28 -16.35
N LEU A 622 26.47 43.66 -17.53
CA LEU A 622 26.22 42.22 -17.68
C LEU A 622 27.25 41.37 -16.91
N LEU A 623 28.53 41.72 -16.94
CA LEU A 623 29.56 41.03 -16.15
C LEU A 623 29.33 41.17 -14.63
N MET A 624 28.83 42.33 -14.17
CA MET A 624 28.47 42.52 -12.76
C MET A 624 27.27 41.66 -12.35
N ASP A 625 26.26 41.54 -13.21
CA ASP A 625 25.11 40.67 -12.99
C ASP A 625 25.51 39.18 -13.00
N VAL A 626 26.35 38.77 -13.96
CA VAL A 626 26.96 37.42 -13.99
C VAL A 626 27.70 37.16 -12.69
N HIS A 627 28.54 38.10 -12.24
CA HIS A 627 29.30 37.96 -11.00
C HIS A 627 28.39 37.87 -9.77
N ARG A 628 27.29 38.65 -9.71
CA ARG A 628 26.32 38.59 -8.61
C ARG A 628 25.65 37.22 -8.54
N VAL A 629 25.19 36.70 -9.67
CA VAL A 629 24.57 35.36 -9.74
C VAL A 629 25.58 34.28 -9.38
N LEU A 630 26.79 34.34 -9.95
CA LEU A 630 27.88 33.41 -9.63
C LEU A 630 28.23 33.46 -8.13
N SER A 631 28.32 34.64 -7.53
CA SER A 631 28.62 34.79 -6.10
C SER A 631 27.55 34.14 -5.22
N VAL A 632 26.27 34.28 -5.58
CA VAL A 632 25.17 33.64 -4.84
C VAL A 632 25.19 32.11 -5.04
N LYS A 633 25.40 31.62 -6.26
CA LYS A 633 25.44 30.17 -6.53
C LYS A 633 26.68 29.50 -5.93
N THR A 634 27.85 30.14 -6.02
CA THR A 634 29.09 29.64 -5.41
C THR A 634 29.03 29.65 -3.89
N SER A 635 28.42 30.65 -3.26
CA SER A 635 28.22 30.63 -1.81
C SER A 635 27.28 29.49 -1.38
N LYS A 636 26.17 29.25 -2.10
CA LYS A 636 25.31 28.07 -1.86
C LYS A 636 26.06 26.76 -1.99
N LEU A 637 26.89 26.62 -3.03
CA LEU A 637 27.73 25.44 -3.24
C LEU A 637 28.76 25.28 -2.10
N GLN A 638 29.38 26.37 -1.65
CA GLN A 638 30.31 26.35 -0.52
C GLN A 638 29.63 25.86 0.76
N TYR A 639 28.40 26.35 1.04
CA TYR A 639 27.60 25.84 2.16
C TYR A 639 27.30 24.35 2.00
N ALA A 640 26.86 23.90 0.83
CA ALA A 640 26.58 22.49 0.57
C ALA A 640 27.81 21.59 0.73
N VAL A 641 28.99 22.04 0.26
CA VAL A 641 30.27 21.32 0.44
C VAL A 641 30.69 21.29 1.91
N SER A 642 30.49 22.39 2.65
CA SER A 642 30.79 22.42 4.09
C SER A 642 29.89 21.48 4.88
N ASP A 643 28.60 21.41 4.53
CA ASP A 643 27.65 20.49 5.14
C ASP A 643 28.00 19.03 4.83
N LEU A 644 28.38 18.74 3.57
CA LEU A 644 28.89 17.43 3.17
C LEU A 644 30.13 17.02 3.97
N PHE A 645 31.07 17.95 4.20
CA PHE A 645 32.26 17.67 5.01
C PHE A 645 31.92 17.39 6.48
N ASN A 646 31.03 18.19 7.07
CA ASN A 646 30.53 17.98 8.44
C ASN A 646 29.77 16.66 8.56
N ARG A 647 29.02 16.28 7.53
CA ARG A 647 28.32 15.00 7.52
C ARG A 647 29.26 13.83 7.33
N ALA A 648 30.26 13.93 6.46
CA ALA A 648 31.26 12.89 6.25
C ALA A 648 32.07 12.61 7.54
N THR A 649 32.46 13.66 8.26
CA THR A 649 33.11 13.53 9.58
C THR A 649 32.19 12.86 10.60
N ARG A 650 30.92 13.28 10.67
CA ARG A 650 29.91 12.62 11.52
C ARG A 650 29.68 11.15 11.14
N LEU A 651 29.64 10.81 9.85
CA LEU A 651 29.50 9.42 9.39
C LEU A 651 30.70 8.56 9.79
N GLN A 652 31.92 9.12 9.78
CA GLN A 652 33.10 8.42 10.29
C GLN A 652 32.99 8.15 11.80
N GLU A 653 32.50 9.11 12.58
CA GLU A 653 32.24 8.91 14.02
C GLU A 653 31.16 7.86 14.24
N GLU A 654 30.04 7.94 13.53
CA GLU A 654 28.95 6.97 13.60
C GLU A 654 29.41 5.56 13.18
N PHE A 655 30.25 5.43 12.16
CA PHE A 655 30.83 4.16 11.74
C PHE A 655 31.74 3.57 12.82
N ARG A 656 32.53 4.39 13.51
CA ARG A 656 33.36 3.93 14.64
C ARG A 656 32.48 3.43 15.79
N ASP A 657 31.39 4.12 16.08
CA ASP A 657 30.40 3.68 17.06
C ASP A 657 29.74 2.35 16.65
N GLN A 658 29.41 2.17 15.37
CA GLN A 658 28.87 0.91 14.85
C GLN A 658 29.85 -0.24 14.99
N VAL A 659 31.13 -0.02 14.64
CA VAL A 659 32.19 -1.01 14.84
C VAL A 659 32.32 -1.37 16.31
N TRP A 660 32.20 -0.38 17.21
CA TRP A 660 32.23 -0.62 18.65
C TRP A 660 31.02 -1.42 19.16
N ARG A 661 29.80 -1.08 18.74
CA ARG A 661 28.58 -1.84 19.08
C ARG A 661 28.62 -3.25 18.49
N SER A 662 29.11 -3.40 17.27
CA SER A 662 29.29 -4.71 16.62
C SER A 662 30.27 -5.56 17.41
N ALA A 663 31.43 -5.01 17.79
CA ALA A 663 32.40 -5.70 18.65
C ALA A 663 31.80 -6.12 20.00
N GLN A 664 30.93 -5.30 20.60
CA GLN A 664 30.19 -5.69 21.80
C GLN A 664 29.22 -6.84 21.55
N VAL A 665 28.47 -6.81 20.44
CA VAL A 665 27.56 -7.89 20.08
C VAL A 665 28.34 -9.16 19.79
N THR A 666 29.46 -9.09 19.06
CA THR A 666 30.37 -10.22 18.86
C THR A 666 30.84 -10.79 20.20
N SER A 667 31.26 -9.95 21.15
CA SER A 667 31.65 -10.43 22.48
C SER A 667 30.50 -11.09 23.26
N LYS A 668 29.27 -10.62 23.08
CA LYS A 668 28.07 -11.24 23.68
C LYS A 668 27.72 -12.56 22.99
N ILE A 669 27.85 -12.62 21.67
CA ILE A 669 27.67 -13.84 20.89
C ILE A 669 28.73 -14.84 21.33
N ASP A 670 30.00 -14.48 21.38
CA ASP A 670 31.11 -15.33 21.84
C ASP A 670 30.92 -15.78 23.29
N ALA A 671 30.35 -14.95 24.17
CA ALA A 671 29.99 -15.37 25.52
C ALA A 671 28.87 -16.44 25.55
N VAL A 672 27.98 -16.44 24.53
CA VAL A 672 26.86 -17.39 24.40
C VAL A 672 27.26 -18.64 23.60
N THR A 673 28.03 -18.49 22.52
CA THR A 673 28.48 -19.54 21.60
C THR A 673 29.79 -20.19 22.02
N GLY A 674 30.60 -19.50 22.83
CA GLY A 674 31.75 -20.00 23.58
C GLY A 674 32.74 -20.86 22.79
N ASN A 675 33.72 -20.23 22.13
CA ASN A 675 34.87 -20.94 21.54
C ASN A 675 36.23 -20.58 22.19
N ASP A 676 36.25 -19.88 23.32
CA ASP A 676 37.50 -19.59 24.02
C ASP A 676 37.87 -20.74 24.96
N GLU A 677 38.75 -21.62 24.48
CA GLU A 677 39.61 -22.43 25.32
C GLU A 677 40.53 -21.50 26.13
N LEU A 678 40.14 -21.14 27.34
CA LEU A 678 41.07 -20.82 28.44
C LEU A 678 40.29 -20.81 29.76
N GLY A 679 40.60 -21.79 30.62
CA GLY A 679 39.87 -22.06 31.85
C GLY A 679 39.81 -20.88 32.81
N SER A 680 38.59 -20.54 33.25
CA SER A 680 38.36 -19.87 34.52
C SER A 680 38.06 -20.93 35.59
N ASP A 681 38.78 -20.85 36.71
CA ASP A 681 38.80 -21.78 37.86
C ASP A 681 37.51 -21.81 38.70
N ASP A 682 36.35 -21.57 38.09
CA ASP A 682 35.05 -21.59 38.75
C ASP A 682 34.02 -22.37 37.92
N GLY A 683 34.18 -23.70 37.94
CA GLY A 683 33.17 -24.78 37.82
C GLY A 683 31.99 -24.70 36.85
N SER A 684 31.88 -23.69 35.99
CA SER A 684 30.72 -23.44 35.14
C SER A 684 31.10 -23.67 33.69
N LEU A 685 30.65 -24.81 33.16
CA LEU A 685 30.87 -25.21 31.76
C LEU A 685 30.29 -24.16 30.79
N ALA A 686 31.00 -23.89 29.69
CA ALA A 686 30.64 -22.91 28.66
C ALA A 686 29.39 -23.27 27.83
N GLY A 687 28.84 -22.28 27.12
CA GLY A 687 27.52 -22.30 26.46
C GLY A 687 27.28 -23.44 25.46
N ARG A 688 28.20 -23.72 24.54
CA ARG A 688 28.01 -24.78 23.51
C ARG A 688 27.94 -26.18 24.10
N ALA A 689 28.86 -26.52 25.00
CA ALA A 689 28.83 -27.79 25.73
C ALA A 689 27.57 -27.95 26.59
N LYS A 690 27.04 -26.84 27.16
CA LYS A 690 25.75 -26.85 27.86
C LYS A 690 24.57 -27.04 26.91
N ILE A 691 24.61 -26.48 25.70
CA ILE A 691 23.56 -26.66 24.69
C ILE A 691 23.59 -28.11 24.19
N ASP A 692 24.76 -28.67 23.90
CA ASP A 692 24.92 -30.06 23.49
C ASP A 692 24.46 -31.02 24.61
N ASP A 693 24.86 -30.79 25.86
CA ASP A 693 24.38 -31.57 27.02
C ASP A 693 22.85 -31.44 27.22
N ARG A 694 22.27 -30.26 26.98
CA ARG A 694 20.81 -30.10 26.98
C ARG A 694 20.16 -30.89 25.85
N LEU A 695 20.74 -30.88 24.65
CA LEU A 695 20.22 -31.59 23.49
C LEU A 695 20.27 -33.11 23.72
N GLU A 696 21.38 -33.63 24.24
CA GLU A 696 21.52 -35.03 24.63
C GLU A 696 20.52 -35.42 25.71
N ARG A 697 20.31 -34.56 26.72
CA ARG A 697 19.28 -34.80 27.74
C ARG A 697 17.87 -34.83 27.17
N VAL A 698 17.57 -34.01 26.17
CA VAL A 698 16.27 -34.01 25.48
C VAL A 698 16.11 -35.28 24.65
N ARG A 699 17.13 -35.68 23.87
CA ARG A 699 17.12 -36.95 23.12
C ARG A 699 16.89 -38.14 24.05
N ALA A 700 17.67 -38.25 25.12
CA ALA A 700 17.51 -39.31 26.11
C ALA A 700 16.12 -39.31 26.80
N ARG A 701 15.54 -38.12 27.01
CA ARG A 701 14.17 -38.01 27.53
C ARG A 701 13.14 -38.48 26.50
N GLN A 702 13.32 -38.14 25.23
CA GLN A 702 12.44 -38.58 24.14
C GLN A 702 12.46 -40.10 23.99
N ASP A 703 13.64 -40.71 24.00
CA ASP A 703 13.80 -42.17 23.94
C ASP A 703 13.07 -42.85 25.11
N LYS A 704 13.18 -42.28 26.32
CA LYS A 704 12.49 -42.78 27.50
C LYS A 704 10.97 -42.63 27.41
N ILE A 705 10.47 -41.55 26.81
CA ILE A 705 9.04 -41.34 26.57
C ILE A 705 8.53 -42.32 25.51
N ASN A 706 9.26 -42.51 24.41
CA ASN A 706 8.93 -43.47 23.37
C ASN A 706 8.88 -44.89 23.93
N ALA A 707 9.89 -45.31 24.69
CA ALA A 707 9.88 -46.61 25.36
C ALA A 707 8.71 -46.76 26.35
N ARG A 708 8.32 -45.69 27.05
CA ARG A 708 7.14 -45.70 27.93
C ARG A 708 5.85 -45.80 27.13
N TYR A 709 5.74 -45.09 26.01
CA TYR A 709 4.59 -45.13 25.11
C TYR A 709 4.42 -46.52 24.50
N GLU A 710 5.49 -47.12 23.99
CA GLU A 710 5.50 -48.50 23.52
C GLU A 710 5.11 -49.49 24.64
N GLY A 711 5.65 -49.28 25.85
CA GLY A 711 5.27 -50.08 27.02
C GLY A 711 3.80 -49.92 27.42
N LEU A 712 3.21 -48.74 27.26
CA LEU A 712 1.79 -48.48 27.53
C LEU A 712 0.90 -49.06 26.43
N ARG A 713 1.30 -48.89 25.17
CA ARG A 713 0.67 -49.49 23.99
C ARG A 713 0.63 -51.02 24.11
N ASN A 714 1.74 -51.64 24.49
CA ASN A 714 1.81 -53.08 24.73
C ASN A 714 0.92 -53.55 25.90
N LYS A 715 0.76 -52.74 26.95
CA LYS A 715 -0.17 -53.03 28.05
C LYS A 715 -1.63 -52.85 27.64
N MET A 716 -1.93 -51.87 26.81
CA MET A 716 -3.26 -51.62 26.26
C MET A 716 -3.67 -52.72 25.29
N HIS A 717 -2.76 -53.18 24.43
CA HIS A 717 -2.98 -54.37 23.57
C HIS A 717 -3.25 -55.64 24.39
N ARG A 718 -2.64 -55.81 25.57
CA ARG A 718 -2.92 -56.94 26.47
C ARG A 718 -4.28 -56.87 27.19
N LEU A 719 -4.92 -55.71 27.21
CA LEU A 719 -6.26 -55.49 27.77
C LEU A 719 -7.36 -55.55 26.70
N GLY A 720 -7.00 -55.48 25.41
CA GLY A 720 -7.89 -55.65 24.26
C GLY A 720 -8.25 -57.12 23.99
N SER A 721 -9.38 -57.34 23.31
CA SER A 721 -10.00 -58.65 23.06
C SER A 721 -9.08 -59.69 22.41
N THR A 722 -9.35 -60.97 22.67
CA THR A 722 -8.58 -62.14 22.21
C THR A 722 -8.66 -62.47 20.72
N GLU A 723 -9.30 -61.63 19.90
CA GLU A 723 -9.44 -61.84 18.45
C GLU A 723 -8.50 -60.89 17.71
N LEU A 724 -7.54 -61.45 16.97
CA LEU A 724 -6.60 -60.71 16.13
C LEU A 724 -7.36 -60.07 14.96
N SER A 725 -7.20 -58.76 14.75
CA SER A 725 -7.74 -58.07 13.57
C SER A 725 -7.03 -58.55 12.30
N GLU A 726 -7.69 -58.55 11.13
CA GLU A 726 -7.05 -58.88 9.85
C GLU A 726 -5.78 -58.04 9.57
N LYS A 727 -5.78 -56.77 9.98
CA LYS A 727 -4.58 -55.91 9.86
C LYS A 727 -3.48 -56.33 10.83
N GLU A 728 -3.83 -56.82 12.02
CA GLU A 728 -2.86 -57.34 12.99
C GLU A 728 -2.33 -58.71 12.56
N ALA A 729 -3.16 -59.57 11.96
CA ALA A 729 -2.72 -60.83 11.37
C ALA A 729 -1.71 -60.57 10.24
N ASN A 730 -2.01 -59.63 9.34
CA ASN A 730 -1.09 -59.23 8.27
C ASN A 730 0.21 -58.62 8.83
N PHE A 731 0.13 -57.80 9.89
CA PHE A 731 1.32 -57.24 10.53
C PHE A 731 2.14 -58.29 11.27
N VAL A 732 1.51 -59.31 11.87
CA VAL A 732 2.20 -60.45 12.47
C VAL A 732 2.83 -61.33 11.38
N GLU A 733 2.18 -61.51 10.24
CA GLU A 733 2.77 -62.17 9.08
C GLU A 733 4.00 -61.40 8.57
N GLU A 734 3.93 -60.07 8.45
CA GLU A 734 5.07 -59.24 8.07
C GLU A 734 6.20 -59.28 9.10
N LEU A 735 5.88 -59.17 10.39
CA LEU A 735 6.87 -59.27 11.47
C LEU A 735 7.50 -60.66 11.55
N SER A 736 6.73 -61.73 11.36
CA SER A 736 7.26 -63.09 11.32
C SER A 736 8.11 -63.35 10.06
N ALA A 737 7.78 -62.69 8.95
CA ALA A 737 8.62 -62.70 7.76
C ALA A 737 9.94 -61.93 7.99
N MET A 738 9.91 -60.78 8.67
CA MET A 738 11.12 -60.04 9.06
C MET A 738 11.95 -60.78 10.11
N ASP A 739 11.33 -61.38 11.13
CA ASP A 739 12.01 -62.16 12.17
C ASP A 739 12.61 -63.45 11.58
N GLY A 740 11.90 -64.10 10.66
CA GLY A 740 12.41 -65.22 9.86
C GLY A 740 13.62 -64.85 8.99
N ALA A 741 13.73 -63.60 8.55
CA ALA A 741 14.92 -63.10 7.84
C ALA A 741 16.13 -62.88 8.77
N LEU A 742 15.90 -62.75 10.08
CA LEU A 742 16.93 -62.53 11.12
C LEU A 742 17.33 -63.83 11.85
N ASP A 743 16.49 -64.86 11.85
CA ASP A 743 16.76 -66.11 12.58
C ASP A 743 17.83 -66.99 11.92
N LYS A 744 18.71 -67.58 12.76
CA LYS A 744 19.89 -68.34 12.32
C LYS A 744 19.56 -69.75 11.85
N SER A 745 18.36 -70.25 12.16
CA SER A 745 17.93 -71.64 11.94
C SER A 745 16.84 -71.82 10.88
N GLY A 746 16.21 -70.74 10.41
CA GLY A 746 15.14 -70.79 9.43
C GLY A 746 15.67 -70.99 8.01
N ALA A 747 15.51 -72.20 7.46
CA ALA A 747 15.60 -72.38 6.02
C ALA A 747 14.24 -72.07 5.39
N THR A 748 14.20 -71.06 4.54
CA THR A 748 13.57 -71.00 3.19
C THR A 748 12.66 -69.79 2.87
N LEU A 749 12.65 -69.46 1.56
CA LEU A 749 11.58 -68.87 0.74
C LEU A 749 11.40 -67.34 0.61
N THR A 750 12.30 -66.50 1.13
CA THR A 750 12.29 -65.03 0.84
C THR A 750 13.63 -64.49 0.34
N GLY A 751 14.47 -65.35 -0.25
CA GLY A 751 15.77 -64.95 -0.83
C GLY A 751 15.69 -64.03 -2.06
N ASP A 752 14.49 -63.65 -2.52
CA ASP A 752 14.27 -63.03 -3.84
C ASP A 752 13.80 -61.56 -3.82
N VAL A 753 13.79 -60.88 -2.66
CA VAL A 753 13.49 -59.43 -2.65
C VAL A 753 14.74 -58.57 -2.91
N ASP A 754 15.94 -59.05 -2.53
CA ASP A 754 17.20 -58.29 -2.66
C ASP A 754 18.22 -58.90 -3.64
N GLY A 755 17.89 -60.01 -4.32
CA GLY A 755 18.75 -60.63 -5.34
C GLY A 755 20.14 -61.10 -4.89
N ALA A 756 20.40 -61.21 -3.59
CA ALA A 756 21.71 -61.55 -3.04
C ALA A 756 21.72 -62.92 -2.35
N GLN A 757 22.68 -63.77 -2.72
CA GLN A 757 22.75 -65.21 -2.39
C GLN A 757 22.98 -65.55 -0.91
N ASP A 758 23.35 -64.58 -0.08
CA ASP A 758 23.72 -64.80 1.33
C ASP A 758 22.65 -64.23 2.30
N PRO A 759 22.31 -64.92 3.41
CA PRO A 759 21.42 -64.39 4.44
C PRO A 759 21.92 -63.07 5.05
N THR A 760 21.00 -62.15 5.37
CA THR A 760 21.30 -60.80 5.91
C THR A 760 22.13 -60.85 7.18
N TRP A 761 21.86 -61.76 8.12
CA TRP A 761 22.66 -61.91 9.34
C TRP A 761 24.13 -62.27 9.07
N GLN A 762 24.41 -63.07 8.03
CA GLN A 762 25.79 -63.41 7.65
C GLN A 762 26.51 -62.23 7.01
N ARG A 763 25.78 -61.35 6.31
CA ARG A 763 26.36 -60.12 5.76
C ARG A 763 26.73 -59.15 6.89
N VAL A 764 25.86 -58.99 7.89
CA VAL A 764 26.13 -58.15 9.06
C VAL A 764 27.34 -58.68 9.85
N ASP A 765 27.45 -59.99 10.07
CA ASP A 765 28.62 -60.56 10.74
C ASP A 765 29.89 -60.44 9.89
N ARG A 766 29.80 -60.63 8.56
CA ARG A 766 30.93 -60.37 7.65
C ARG A 766 31.36 -58.91 7.69
N ILE A 767 30.44 -57.95 7.71
CA ILE A 767 30.75 -56.52 7.81
C ILE A 767 31.40 -56.20 9.16
N LYS A 768 30.90 -56.78 10.27
CA LYS A 768 31.53 -56.61 11.59
C LYS A 768 32.94 -57.18 11.61
N ASP A 769 33.16 -58.32 10.99
CA ASP A 769 34.49 -58.94 10.91
C ASP A 769 35.42 -58.18 9.96
N LEU A 770 34.91 -57.67 8.83
CA LEU A 770 35.66 -56.80 7.93
C LEU A 770 36.01 -55.47 8.62
N HIS A 771 35.08 -54.85 9.33
CA HIS A 771 35.33 -53.64 10.11
C HIS A 771 36.41 -53.88 11.18
N LYS A 772 36.37 -55.01 11.88
CA LYS A 772 37.42 -55.38 12.85
C LYS A 772 38.77 -55.64 12.20
N LYS A 773 38.79 -56.23 10.99
CA LYS A 773 40.03 -56.45 10.23
C LYS A 773 40.59 -55.13 9.72
N LEU A 774 39.78 -54.30 9.07
CA LEU A 774 40.15 -52.97 8.61
C LEU A 774 40.62 -52.06 9.76
N ALA A 775 39.95 -52.08 10.91
CA ALA A 775 40.40 -51.33 12.07
C ALA A 775 41.79 -51.78 12.55
N LYS A 776 42.06 -53.10 12.55
CA LYS A 776 43.40 -53.63 12.86
C LYS A 776 44.43 -53.30 11.78
N ASP A 777 44.05 -53.33 10.51
CA ASP A 777 44.93 -53.00 9.39
C ASP A 777 45.25 -51.51 9.38
N VAL A 778 44.31 -50.63 9.74
CA VAL A 778 44.52 -49.19 9.93
C VAL A 778 45.40 -48.93 11.16
N GLU A 779 45.20 -49.65 12.27
CA GLU A 779 46.10 -49.57 13.43
C GLU A 779 47.52 -50.06 13.12
N GLN A 780 47.67 -51.07 12.26
CA GLN A 780 48.97 -51.57 11.81
C GLN A 780 49.62 -50.59 10.81
N ALA A 781 48.87 -50.08 9.84
CA ALA A 781 49.34 -49.09 8.89
C ALA A 781 49.73 -47.77 9.56
N THR A 782 49.00 -47.31 10.57
CA THR A 782 49.38 -46.13 11.36
C THR A 782 50.64 -46.38 12.19
N LYS A 783 50.81 -47.58 12.76
CA LYS A 783 52.06 -47.98 13.45
C LYS A 783 53.24 -48.11 12.49
N ASP A 784 53.01 -48.57 11.27
CA ASP A 784 54.05 -48.68 10.23
C ASP A 784 54.40 -47.30 9.64
N VAL A 785 53.45 -46.37 9.49
CA VAL A 785 53.71 -44.96 9.14
C VAL A 785 54.51 -44.26 10.23
N VAL A 786 54.28 -44.54 11.52
CA VAL A 786 55.08 -43.99 12.62
C VAL A 786 56.51 -44.57 12.64
N LYS A 787 56.71 -45.83 12.20
CA LYS A 787 58.04 -46.43 12.04
C LYS A 787 58.77 -45.92 10.79
N ASP A 788 58.07 -45.74 9.67
CA ASP A 788 58.63 -45.17 8.44
C ASP A 788 58.91 -43.66 8.54
N ALA A 789 58.22 -42.94 9.43
CA ALA A 789 58.47 -41.53 9.73
C ALA A 789 59.81 -41.26 10.45
N GLN A 790 60.43 -42.28 11.05
CA GLN A 790 61.78 -42.16 11.61
C GLN A 790 62.90 -42.48 10.59
N GLY A 791 62.57 -42.98 9.39
CA GLY A 791 63.54 -43.46 8.39
C GLY A 791 63.65 -42.68 7.07
N ARG A 792 62.73 -41.74 6.76
CA ARG A 792 62.74 -41.01 5.48
C ARG A 792 62.61 -39.50 5.67
N SER A 793 63.75 -38.83 5.75
CA SER A 793 63.87 -37.36 5.69
C SER A 793 64.17 -36.84 4.27
N ASP A 794 63.51 -37.35 3.23
CA ASP A 794 63.67 -36.80 1.88
C ASP A 794 62.38 -36.90 1.05
N GLY A 795 61.38 -36.11 1.47
CA GLY A 795 60.19 -35.81 0.70
C GLY A 795 60.11 -34.29 0.51
N MET A 796 60.15 -33.85 -0.75
CA MET A 796 59.99 -32.49 -1.27
C MET A 796 59.33 -31.51 -0.28
N LYS A 797 60.11 -30.59 0.30
CA LYS A 797 59.58 -29.49 1.12
C LYS A 797 58.87 -28.47 0.23
N VAL A 798 57.57 -28.64 0.03
CA VAL A 798 56.70 -27.54 -0.41
C VAL A 798 56.73 -26.48 0.71
N PRO A 799 56.99 -25.19 0.39
CA PRO A 799 57.05 -24.12 1.39
C PRO A 799 55.76 -24.09 2.24
N SER A 800 55.90 -23.98 3.57
CA SER A 800 54.77 -23.97 4.51
C SER A 800 53.76 -22.86 4.24
N HIS A 801 54.18 -21.78 3.58
CA HIS A 801 53.31 -20.69 3.15
C HIS A 801 52.36 -21.10 2.00
N SER A 802 52.83 -21.88 1.03
CA SER A 802 51.99 -22.38 -0.08
C SER A 802 50.93 -23.33 0.45
N ARG A 803 51.30 -24.22 1.39
CA ARG A 803 50.34 -25.12 2.03
C ARG A 803 49.26 -24.37 2.79
N LYS A 804 49.62 -23.33 3.55
CA LYS A 804 48.63 -22.54 4.30
C LYS A 804 47.66 -21.82 3.37
N GLN A 805 48.15 -21.18 2.31
CA GLN A 805 47.30 -20.51 1.33
C GLN A 805 46.43 -21.49 0.55
N GLU A 806 46.97 -22.64 0.14
CA GLU A 806 46.19 -23.69 -0.52
C GLU A 806 45.15 -24.28 0.43
N THR A 807 45.46 -24.50 1.71
CA THR A 807 44.48 -24.98 2.69
C THR A 807 43.40 -23.94 2.98
N GLU A 808 43.74 -22.65 2.98
CA GLU A 808 42.79 -21.55 3.17
C GLU A 808 41.86 -21.42 1.96
N GLN A 809 42.41 -21.54 0.75
CA GLN A 809 41.60 -21.63 -0.47
C GLN A 809 40.71 -22.86 -0.46
N ILE A 810 41.22 -24.03 -0.08
CA ILE A 810 40.44 -25.26 0.03
C ILE A 810 39.34 -25.12 1.08
N SER A 811 39.60 -24.49 2.24
CA SER A 811 38.56 -24.24 3.25
C SER A 811 37.50 -23.27 2.76
N ASP A 812 37.88 -22.23 2.02
CA ASP A 812 36.94 -21.28 1.41
C ASP A 812 36.08 -21.96 0.34
N TYR A 813 36.69 -22.81 -0.50
CA TYR A 813 35.98 -23.61 -1.50
C TYR A 813 35.05 -24.63 -0.84
N LEU A 814 35.50 -25.31 0.22
CA LEU A 814 34.66 -26.22 1.00
C LEU A 814 33.47 -25.47 1.60
N GLY A 815 33.70 -24.31 2.22
CA GLY A 815 32.64 -23.46 2.78
C GLY A 815 31.60 -23.04 1.73
N ARG A 816 32.04 -22.67 0.53
CA ARG A 816 31.12 -22.38 -0.59
C ARG A 816 30.35 -23.61 -1.04
N LEU A 817 31.01 -24.76 -1.13
CA LEU A 817 30.37 -26.01 -1.53
C LEU A 817 29.35 -26.48 -0.49
N THR A 818 29.62 -26.38 0.81
CA THR A 818 28.63 -26.71 1.85
C THR A 818 27.41 -25.82 1.75
N VAL A 819 27.56 -24.51 1.57
CA VAL A 819 26.43 -23.58 1.40
C VAL A 819 25.61 -23.93 0.16
N LEU A 820 26.25 -24.26 -0.96
CA LEU A 820 25.55 -24.67 -2.19
C LEU A 820 24.82 -26.01 -2.02
N VAL A 821 25.43 -26.98 -1.34
CA VAL A 821 24.82 -28.28 -1.05
C VAL A 821 23.63 -28.12 -0.11
N GLU A 822 23.75 -27.28 0.92
CA GLU A 822 22.67 -27.01 1.87
C GLU A 822 21.50 -26.27 1.20
N ALA A 823 21.78 -25.26 0.38
CA ALA A 823 20.76 -24.56 -0.40
C ALA A 823 20.08 -25.49 -1.43
N ALA A 824 20.83 -26.38 -2.08
CA ALA A 824 20.28 -27.39 -2.98
C ALA A 824 19.43 -28.42 -2.21
N ALA A 825 19.87 -28.85 -1.02
CA ALA A 825 19.13 -29.77 -0.17
C ALA A 825 17.84 -29.14 0.36
N GLN A 826 17.87 -27.86 0.75
CA GLN A 826 16.66 -27.11 1.14
C GLN A 826 15.69 -26.99 -0.04
N ARG A 827 16.18 -26.63 -1.24
CA ARG A 827 15.35 -26.59 -2.45
C ARG A 827 14.71 -27.94 -2.78
N LEU A 828 15.46 -29.04 -2.67
CA LEU A 828 14.92 -30.38 -2.90
C LEU A 828 13.90 -30.78 -1.83
N ARG A 829 14.08 -30.35 -0.57
CA ARG A 829 13.09 -30.55 0.49
C ARG A 829 11.81 -29.74 0.28
N THR A 830 11.91 -28.50 -0.20
CA THR A 830 10.72 -27.69 -0.54
C THR A 830 9.95 -28.31 -1.71
N GLU A 831 10.63 -29.00 -2.62
CA GLU A 831 10.03 -29.80 -3.70
C GLU A 831 9.55 -31.20 -3.25
N GLY A 832 9.53 -31.48 -1.94
CA GLY A 832 8.99 -32.72 -1.36
C GLY A 832 9.91 -33.95 -1.43
N ILE A 833 11.18 -33.79 -1.82
CA ILE A 833 12.14 -34.90 -1.91
C ILE A 833 12.85 -35.07 -0.55
N ALA A 834 12.57 -36.17 0.14
CA ALA A 834 13.20 -36.50 1.42
C ALA A 834 14.66 -36.96 1.21
N ILE A 835 15.61 -36.07 1.46
CA ILE A 835 17.04 -36.41 1.47
C ILE A 835 17.43 -36.89 2.88
N PRO A 836 17.91 -38.14 3.03
CA PRO A 836 18.39 -38.63 4.32
C PRO A 836 19.63 -37.84 4.76
N VAL A 837 19.62 -37.36 6.00
CA VAL A 837 20.78 -36.71 6.60
C VAL A 837 21.79 -37.81 6.93
N GLU A 838 22.89 -37.89 6.19
CA GLU A 838 24.06 -38.62 6.68
C GLU A 838 24.67 -37.80 7.83
N GLU A 839 24.40 -38.21 9.06
CA GLU A 839 25.16 -37.77 10.23
C GLU A 839 26.62 -38.20 10.03
N SER A 840 27.53 -37.23 9.97
CA SER A 840 28.98 -37.46 10.02
C SER A 840 29.51 -37.11 11.40
#